data_AF-A0A1H3C4Q2-F1
#
_entry.id   AF-A0A1H3C4Q2-F1
#
_cell.length_a   1.000
_cell.length_b   1.000
_cell.length_c   1.000
_cell.angle_alpha   90.00
_cell.angle_beta   90.00
_cell.angle_gamma   90.00
#
_symmetry.space_group_name_H-M   'P 1'
#
loop_
_entity.id
_entity.type
_entity.pdbx_description
1 polymer ?
#
loop_
_entity_poly.entity_id
_entity_poly.type
_entity_poly.pdbx_seq_one_letter_code
_entity_poly.pdbx_strand_id
1 'polypeptide(L)'
;MSAKRQSLSGEALALLMPAMLAFTVGTAWAAALGLETGSVSAAGPGDPAVLVGHGGYISFNTKTNQYILQGKGTVDAIEAERSLATAICAKCHEDAIDSLKDSVHYSNQGPNPRILFPGGGAHGMLDRACGLPGTSALINFNSDINLGECSKCHVGRFLPLMQNAFTSQFTQMGWPDPAGQAEAIIDGGLDCLICHAEKYLAVRDDLSAEQLATLQIANYAEPGTASPSPEGYAKLARDNTDFDHDGEPDKLIDTDGKDGPDSPLMVPAGIDADGKPIYRPWSTVAQDRSVEAVLSVGRTEEHTCLRCHEHARTGYKRATLFLDGYDVHAAATKGPFAAAQNRCTVCHLVLDNNHKFVRGHLVGGDLAAADYPPPPPGVAPDPDDETHLTCIQCHRLSDLSKQGTNQVHSERHLAKIACETCHIPYSGGISYSLYGHGSHLSFGRNAAGLDTKLITRDHMVSNDRADVDADYAAYRIPSVLMWFDGMTSFLAQSLSVRDAPNAMITPFKPMANGMVMDGRFFDGEMLTNQAGFPYNAHSMYRFYAGAADCDDLQLPGVAPFKCGSDGLYGNAEVFTGLGLLGTVRDAAGNVIVEGLTPEETRKVVLTDLMALGQPSRQAMAMMQAFPNLMNFSKTAYGYEHYLISSKLAGALEDADSNGVIDANTDVLFDMLGAVNTGLMEFKGFNQPMMLPASYDWYPPFADVDNVATMKLPDGSFMKLFLEMQLGAAGVPPETIRQLVGNYPAFSNGVTLGGHGVMPDPGRNALGGSKGRNGCRDCHSAGGVLANPVPVTRKELVDLGPMGQGDMPVWRWVYYNVKGLIDLGVTTSNEEVLAGKAKIDVGGNRNYVRSSSNQMVLNWFNPAGQLTRDGKKLKGYTIFQPADGSKSLKGTGLKAKDLTWNGGRWMPVMEPVTVAQPNYAILGYAKEEVIFETTGP
;
A
#
# COMPACT_ATOMS: atom_id res chain seq x y z
N MET A 1 -43.23 -9.32 -29.29
CA MET A 1 -43.64 -8.95 -30.67
C MET A 1 -42.44 -9.05 -31.58
N SER A 2 -42.63 -9.75 -32.69
CA SER A 2 -41.62 -10.24 -33.64
C SER A 2 -41.20 -9.15 -34.64
N ALA A 3 -39.91 -9.04 -34.94
CA ALA A 3 -39.44 -8.69 -36.29
C ALA A 3 -37.98 -9.15 -36.55
N LYS A 4 -37.89 -10.18 -37.41
CA LYS A 4 -36.75 -10.74 -38.15
C LYS A 4 -35.75 -9.72 -38.72
N ARG A 5 -34.45 -10.07 -38.67
CA ARG A 5 -33.43 -9.64 -39.64
C ARG A 5 -33.05 -10.81 -40.56
N GLN A 6 -33.05 -10.55 -41.87
CA GLN A 6 -32.57 -11.45 -42.92
C GLN A 6 -31.05 -11.30 -43.09
N SER A 7 -30.41 -12.44 -43.30
CA SER A 7 -29.03 -12.63 -43.75
C SER A 7 -28.87 -12.34 -45.24
N LEU A 8 -27.71 -11.83 -45.65
CA LEU A 8 -27.10 -12.22 -46.91
C LEU A 8 -25.59 -12.38 -46.73
N SER A 9 -25.15 -13.60 -47.04
CA SER A 9 -23.79 -14.11 -47.20
C SER A 9 -23.24 -13.77 -48.59
N GLY A 10 -21.92 -13.74 -48.74
CA GLY A 10 -21.26 -13.76 -50.05
C GLY A 10 -19.74 -13.66 -49.95
N GLU A 11 -19.08 -14.79 -50.18
CA GLU A 11 -17.64 -15.08 -50.10
C GLU A 11 -16.79 -14.38 -51.19
N ALA A 12 -15.49 -14.16 -50.96
CA ALA A 12 -14.42 -14.99 -51.55
C ALA A 12 -12.99 -14.37 -51.43
N LEU A 13 -12.10 -15.26 -51.01
CA LEU A 13 -10.62 -15.31 -50.96
C LEU A 13 -9.83 -14.69 -52.16
N ALA A 14 -8.63 -14.14 -51.89
CA ALA A 14 -7.31 -14.80 -52.13
C ALA A 14 -6.08 -13.84 -52.23
N LEU A 15 -5.10 -14.03 -51.33
CA LEU A 15 -3.63 -14.21 -51.54
C LEU A 15 -2.74 -13.20 -52.33
N LEU A 16 -1.78 -12.56 -51.63
CA LEU A 16 -0.29 -12.73 -51.74
C LEU A 16 0.53 -11.48 -51.31
N MET A 17 1.53 -11.69 -50.44
CA MET A 17 2.67 -10.82 -50.10
C MET A 17 3.83 -10.99 -51.13
N PRO A 18 5.00 -10.29 -51.04
CA PRO A 18 5.32 -8.90 -50.66
C PRO A 18 6.31 -8.23 -51.65
N ALA A 19 6.51 -6.90 -51.61
CA ALA A 19 7.74 -6.26 -52.12
C ALA A 19 7.95 -4.84 -51.56
N MET A 20 9.17 -4.59 -51.08
CA MET A 20 9.71 -3.29 -50.68
C MET A 20 9.88 -2.35 -51.89
N LEU A 21 9.57 -1.06 -51.72
CA LEU A 21 10.37 0.04 -52.27
C LEU A 21 9.96 1.38 -51.62
N ALA A 22 10.96 2.10 -51.12
CA ALA A 22 10.85 3.45 -50.58
C ALA A 22 10.67 4.48 -51.72
N PHE A 23 9.79 5.46 -51.54
CA PHE A 23 10.05 6.88 -51.84
C PHE A 23 8.96 7.78 -51.22
N THR A 24 9.38 9.00 -50.93
CA THR A 24 8.80 10.08 -50.12
C THR A 24 7.62 10.88 -50.74
N VAL A 25 6.83 11.48 -49.84
CA VAL A 25 5.94 12.67 -49.97
C VAL A 25 4.56 12.46 -50.63
N GLY A 26 3.50 12.77 -49.87
CA GLY A 26 2.16 12.99 -50.41
C GLY A 26 1.04 12.89 -49.37
N THR A 27 0.80 14.00 -48.66
CA THR A 27 -0.37 14.21 -47.80
C THR A 27 -1.68 13.99 -48.55
N ALA A 28 -2.45 12.96 -48.17
CA ALA A 28 -3.91 12.92 -48.21
C ALA A 28 -4.39 11.49 -47.89
N TRP A 29 -4.90 11.27 -46.68
CA TRP A 29 -5.99 10.33 -46.33
C TRP A 29 -6.14 10.25 -44.80
N ALA A 30 -6.83 11.24 -44.22
CA ALA A 30 -7.24 11.26 -42.82
C ALA A 30 -8.58 12.00 -42.68
N ALA A 31 -9.66 11.41 -43.22
CA ALA A 31 -11.00 11.97 -43.09
C ALA A 31 -12.10 10.90 -42.89
N ALA A 32 -11.77 9.74 -42.30
CA ALA A 32 -12.75 8.66 -42.09
C ALA A 32 -12.67 7.96 -40.72
N LEU A 33 -11.86 8.46 -39.78
CA LEU A 33 -11.81 7.96 -38.41
C LEU A 33 -11.96 9.17 -37.49
N GLY A 34 -13.06 9.24 -36.75
CA GLY A 34 -13.35 10.28 -35.76
C GLY A 34 -12.43 10.16 -34.54
N LEU A 35 -11.14 10.41 -34.77
CA LEU A 35 -10.15 10.74 -33.77
C LEU A 35 -10.30 12.24 -33.50
N GLU A 36 -10.78 12.62 -32.32
CA GLU A 36 -10.49 13.94 -31.78
C GLU A 36 -9.02 13.94 -31.33
N THR A 37 -8.11 14.03 -32.30
CA THR A 37 -6.84 14.70 -32.03
C THR A 37 -7.19 16.15 -31.78
N GLY A 38 -6.73 16.74 -30.67
CA GLY A 38 -6.91 18.15 -30.36
C GLY A 38 -6.61 19.03 -31.57
N SER A 39 -7.64 19.33 -32.35
CA SER A 39 -7.55 20.29 -33.43
C SER A 39 -7.56 21.63 -32.75
N VAL A 40 -6.44 22.33 -32.82
CA VAL A 40 -6.35 23.78 -32.64
C VAL A 40 -7.53 24.36 -33.44
N SER A 41 -8.60 24.75 -32.74
CA SER A 41 -9.69 25.44 -33.40
C SER A 41 -9.09 26.72 -33.96
N ALA A 42 -9.27 26.95 -35.25
CA ALA A 42 -8.91 28.20 -35.89
C ALA A 42 -9.83 29.30 -35.31
N ALA A 43 -9.46 29.82 -34.14
CA ALA A 43 -9.83 31.15 -33.71
C ALA A 43 -9.31 32.12 -34.78
N GLY A 44 -10.06 33.19 -35.07
CA GLY A 44 -9.59 34.29 -35.91
C GLY A 44 -8.21 34.80 -35.47
N PRO A 45 -7.49 35.58 -36.29
CA PRO A 45 -6.06 35.83 -36.12
C PRO A 45 -5.75 36.35 -34.71
N GLY A 46 -5.40 35.43 -33.80
CA GLY A 46 -5.05 35.73 -32.42
C GLY A 46 -3.62 36.22 -32.35
N ASP A 47 -3.30 37.04 -31.34
CA ASP A 47 -1.93 37.41 -31.04
C ASP A 47 -1.12 36.12 -30.79
N PRO A 48 -0.05 35.82 -31.56
CA PRO A 48 0.77 34.62 -31.39
C PRO A 48 1.41 34.50 -29.99
N ALA A 49 1.29 35.53 -29.15
CA ALA A 49 1.71 35.52 -27.76
C ALA A 49 0.76 34.80 -26.78
N VAL A 50 -0.48 34.48 -27.19
CA VAL A 50 -1.48 33.88 -26.29
C VAL A 50 -1.68 32.41 -26.61
N LEU A 51 -1.31 31.55 -25.66
CA LEU A 51 -1.60 30.13 -25.67
C LEU A 51 -2.97 29.89 -25.05
N VAL A 52 -3.79 29.02 -25.62
CA VAL A 52 -5.16 28.78 -25.17
C VAL A 52 -5.31 27.32 -24.75
N GLY A 53 -5.90 27.09 -23.58
CA GLY A 53 -6.12 25.78 -22.98
C GLY A 53 -7.53 25.65 -22.40
N HIS A 54 -7.85 24.46 -21.87
CA HIS A 54 -9.12 24.17 -21.18
C HIS A 54 -10.36 24.76 -21.89
N GLY A 55 -10.54 24.48 -23.19
CA GLY A 55 -11.69 24.98 -23.96
C GLY A 55 -11.81 26.51 -24.09
N GLY A 56 -10.74 27.27 -23.81
CA GLY A 56 -10.74 28.73 -23.83
C GLY A 56 -10.97 29.41 -22.48
N TYR A 57 -11.24 28.63 -21.42
CA TYR A 57 -11.46 29.17 -20.08
C TYR A 57 -10.14 29.62 -19.40
N ILE A 58 -9.02 29.01 -19.79
CA ILE A 58 -7.68 29.37 -19.32
C ILE A 58 -6.83 29.67 -20.55
N SER A 59 -6.13 30.79 -20.54
CA SER A 59 -5.13 31.13 -21.56
C SER A 59 -3.88 31.67 -20.89
N PHE A 60 -2.74 31.65 -21.57
CA PHE A 60 -1.47 32.13 -21.06
C PHE A 60 -0.85 33.13 -22.03
N ASN A 61 -0.53 34.32 -21.53
CA ASN A 61 0.15 35.35 -22.30
C ASN A 61 1.66 35.28 -22.04
N THR A 62 2.39 34.78 -23.04
CA THR A 62 3.85 34.61 -23.00
C THR A 62 4.64 35.92 -22.92
N LYS A 63 4.05 37.07 -23.30
CA LYS A 63 4.72 38.38 -23.20
C LYS A 63 4.65 38.96 -21.79
N THR A 64 3.52 38.77 -21.11
CA THR A 64 3.29 39.32 -19.77
C THR A 64 3.52 38.29 -18.67
N ASN A 65 3.74 37.03 -19.02
CA ASN A 65 3.89 35.91 -18.09
C ASN A 65 2.68 35.75 -17.16
N GLN A 66 1.47 35.83 -17.74
CA GLN A 66 0.21 35.83 -17.00
C GLN A 66 -0.80 34.85 -17.58
N TYR A 67 -1.49 34.16 -16.68
CA TYR A 67 -2.71 33.43 -17.00
C TYR A 67 -3.89 34.39 -17.10
N ILE A 68 -4.75 34.16 -18.08
CA ILE A 68 -6.01 34.86 -18.31
C ILE A 68 -7.12 33.85 -18.06
N LEU A 69 -7.93 34.12 -17.03
CA LEU A 69 -9.06 33.29 -16.64
C LEU A 69 -10.34 33.94 -17.14
N GLN A 70 -11.08 33.23 -18.00
CA GLN A 70 -12.24 33.79 -18.68
C GLN A 70 -13.28 34.31 -17.69
N GLY A 71 -13.48 35.64 -17.67
CA GLY A 71 -14.41 36.30 -16.77
C GLY A 71 -13.98 36.35 -15.30
N LYS A 72 -12.75 35.92 -14.97
CA LYS A 72 -12.21 35.83 -13.60
C LYS A 72 -10.91 36.61 -13.38
N GLY A 73 -10.39 37.27 -14.42
CA GLY A 73 -9.23 38.17 -14.32
C GLY A 73 -7.93 37.54 -14.81
N THR A 74 -6.80 38.10 -14.38
CA THR A 74 -5.46 37.61 -14.70
C THR A 74 -4.71 37.19 -13.44
N VAL A 75 -3.76 36.27 -13.59
CA VAL A 75 -2.93 35.72 -12.51
C VAL A 75 -1.49 35.67 -13.00
N ASP A 76 -0.54 36.17 -12.22
CA ASP A 76 0.87 36.08 -12.58
C ASP A 76 1.35 34.63 -12.53
N ALA A 77 2.23 34.23 -13.45
CA ALA A 77 2.73 32.86 -13.51
C ALA A 77 3.39 32.43 -12.19
N ILE A 78 4.15 33.34 -11.56
CA ILE A 78 4.80 33.08 -10.26
C ILE A 78 3.76 32.84 -9.15
N GLU A 79 2.62 33.55 -9.17
CA GLU A 79 1.54 33.31 -8.20
C GLU A 79 0.92 31.91 -8.41
N ALA A 80 0.77 31.48 -9.66
CA ALA A 80 0.31 30.13 -9.99
C ALA A 80 1.34 29.06 -9.59
N GLU A 81 2.65 29.31 -9.75
CA GLU A 81 3.72 28.40 -9.30
C GLU A 81 3.70 28.22 -7.78
N ARG A 82 3.48 29.29 -7.02
CA ARG A 82 3.39 29.24 -5.56
C ARG A 82 2.11 28.59 -5.06
N SER A 83 0.96 28.92 -5.67
CA SER A 83 -0.34 28.60 -5.07
C SER A 83 -1.41 28.23 -6.10
N LEU A 84 -1.10 27.32 -7.03
CA LEU A 84 -1.96 26.97 -8.17
C LEU A 84 -3.43 26.73 -7.81
N ALA A 85 -3.68 25.94 -6.77
CA ALA A 85 -5.03 25.54 -6.40
C ALA A 85 -5.89 26.76 -6.00
N THR A 86 -5.37 27.70 -5.22
CA THR A 86 -6.12 28.91 -4.83
C THR A 86 -6.04 30.02 -5.89
N ALA A 87 -4.90 30.17 -6.56
CA ALA A 87 -4.63 31.23 -7.51
C ALA A 87 -5.38 31.04 -8.84
N ILE A 88 -5.61 29.79 -9.27
CA ILE A 88 -6.29 29.45 -10.52
C ILE A 88 -7.54 28.60 -10.27
N CYS A 89 -7.39 27.44 -9.65
CA CYS A 89 -8.45 26.42 -9.64
C CYS A 89 -9.68 26.89 -8.84
N ALA A 90 -9.49 27.40 -7.63
CA ALA A 90 -10.56 27.87 -6.76
C ALA A 90 -11.30 29.11 -7.30
N LYS A 91 -10.64 29.95 -8.12
CA LYS A 91 -11.31 31.08 -8.80
C LYS A 91 -12.36 30.59 -9.82
N CYS A 92 -12.12 29.42 -10.40
CA CYS A 92 -13.02 28.76 -11.35
C CYS A 92 -13.98 27.75 -10.66
N HIS A 93 -13.56 27.16 -9.54
CA HIS A 93 -14.27 26.13 -8.79
C HIS A 93 -14.26 26.41 -7.27
N GLU A 94 -15.21 27.22 -6.81
CA GLU A 94 -15.20 27.82 -5.47
C GLU A 94 -15.20 26.78 -4.32
N ASP A 95 -15.81 25.60 -4.51
CA ASP A 95 -15.90 24.54 -3.47
C ASP A 95 -14.91 23.37 -3.68
N ALA A 96 -14.07 23.41 -4.72
CA ALA A 96 -13.25 22.26 -5.10
C ALA A 96 -12.19 21.89 -4.06
N ILE A 97 -11.61 22.90 -3.40
CA ILE A 97 -10.58 22.71 -2.37
C ILE A 97 -11.16 21.97 -1.17
N ASP A 98 -12.26 22.46 -0.60
CA ASP A 98 -12.93 21.84 0.54
C ASP A 98 -13.41 20.43 0.20
N SER A 99 -13.99 20.28 -0.99
CA SER A 99 -14.40 18.99 -1.51
C SER A 99 -13.25 17.99 -1.64
N LEU A 100 -12.07 18.41 -2.12
CA LEU A 100 -10.89 17.55 -2.19
C LEU A 100 -10.37 17.18 -0.79
N LYS A 101 -10.32 18.15 0.13
CA LYS A 101 -9.84 17.95 1.51
C LYS A 101 -10.74 17.00 2.30
N ASP A 102 -12.03 16.94 1.98
CA ASP A 102 -13.00 16.00 2.53
C ASP A 102 -12.93 14.58 1.89
N SER A 103 -12.04 14.36 0.92
CA SER A 103 -11.83 13.06 0.27
C SER A 103 -10.64 12.27 0.85
N VAL A 104 -10.68 10.95 0.71
CA VAL A 104 -9.58 10.06 1.13
C VAL A 104 -8.31 10.19 0.31
N HIS A 105 -8.39 10.79 -0.89
CA HIS A 105 -7.21 11.08 -1.71
C HIS A 105 -6.36 12.21 -1.12
N TYR A 106 -6.98 13.12 -0.38
CA TYR A 106 -6.26 14.06 0.48
C TYR A 106 -5.98 13.41 1.83
N SER A 107 -7.02 13.09 2.61
CA SER A 107 -6.88 12.71 4.03
C SER A 107 -6.01 11.47 4.27
N ASN A 108 -5.84 10.59 3.28
CA ASN A 108 -5.15 9.30 3.36
C ASN A 108 -5.72 8.35 4.43
N GLN A 109 -6.89 8.64 5.00
CA GLN A 109 -7.53 7.84 6.05
C GLN A 109 -9.05 7.98 5.99
N GLY A 110 -9.79 6.97 6.45
CA GLY A 110 -11.24 7.02 6.47
C GLY A 110 -11.83 6.06 7.49
N PRO A 111 -13.08 6.30 7.94
CA PRO A 111 -13.76 5.34 8.80
C PRO A 111 -13.94 4.02 8.03
N ASN A 112 -13.65 2.90 8.69
CA ASN A 112 -14.03 1.61 8.14
C ASN A 112 -14.40 0.66 9.29
N PRO A 113 -15.71 0.43 9.52
CA PRO A 113 -16.16 -0.44 10.61
C PRO A 113 -15.78 -1.91 10.41
N ARG A 114 -15.24 -2.27 9.23
CA ARG A 114 -14.79 -3.63 8.90
C ARG A 114 -13.28 -3.85 9.11
N ILE A 115 -12.54 -2.83 9.53
CA ILE A 115 -11.16 -2.95 9.99
C ILE A 115 -11.19 -3.11 11.50
N LEU A 116 -10.66 -4.23 12.01
CA LEU A 116 -10.72 -4.52 13.45
C LEU A 116 -9.49 -4.02 14.25
N PHE A 117 -8.43 -3.54 13.59
CA PHE A 117 -7.14 -3.22 14.24
C PHE A 117 -6.41 -2.06 13.51
N PRO A 118 -5.85 -1.04 14.21
CA PRO A 118 -6.04 -0.73 15.64
C PRO A 118 -7.51 -0.56 16.01
N GLY A 119 -7.79 -0.54 17.31
CA GLY A 119 -9.16 -0.48 17.79
C GLY A 119 -9.82 0.89 17.59
N GLY A 120 -10.72 0.97 16.62
CA GLY A 120 -11.56 2.15 16.38
C GLY A 120 -10.82 3.34 15.77
N GLY A 121 -11.54 4.41 15.39
CA GLY A 121 -10.98 5.53 14.65
C GLY A 121 -11.17 5.43 13.12
N ALA A 122 -10.53 6.34 12.40
CA ALA A 122 -10.34 6.34 10.96
C ALA A 122 -8.93 5.82 10.65
N HIS A 123 -8.82 4.94 9.66
CA HIS A 123 -7.54 4.31 9.30
C HIS A 123 -7.31 4.42 7.80
N GLY A 124 -6.04 4.34 7.38
CA GLY A 124 -5.71 4.27 5.97
C GLY A 124 -4.21 4.36 5.73
N MET A 125 -3.82 4.93 4.60
CA MET A 125 -2.41 5.08 4.22
C MET A 125 -1.61 6.00 5.17
N LEU A 126 -2.29 6.83 5.98
CA LEU A 126 -1.65 7.67 6.98
C LEU A 126 -0.94 6.86 8.08
N ASP A 127 -1.61 5.86 8.63
CA ASP A 127 -1.18 5.07 9.80
C ASP A 127 -0.90 3.59 9.48
N ARG A 128 -1.21 3.15 8.26
CA ARG A 128 -0.95 1.79 7.81
C ARG A 128 0.54 1.52 7.66
N ALA A 129 1.01 0.48 8.35
CA ALA A 129 2.18 -0.28 7.92
C ALA A 129 1.74 -1.13 6.71
N CYS A 130 2.13 -0.78 5.48
CA CYS A 130 1.61 -1.42 4.25
C CYS A 130 2.13 -2.86 4.03
N GLY A 131 2.45 -3.60 5.10
CA GLY A 131 3.28 -4.80 5.09
C GLY A 131 4.74 -4.49 4.73
N LEU A 132 4.99 -3.46 3.93
CA LEU A 132 6.33 -2.96 3.62
C LEU A 132 6.78 -2.07 4.80
N PRO A 133 7.89 -2.36 5.48
CA PRO A 133 8.40 -1.47 6.51
C PRO A 133 8.79 -0.11 5.89
N GLY A 134 8.48 0.98 6.61
CA GLY A 134 8.68 2.35 6.14
C GLY A 134 7.58 2.90 5.20
N THR A 135 6.36 2.37 5.23
CA THR A 135 5.27 2.77 4.30
C THR A 135 4.15 3.62 4.89
N SER A 136 4.32 4.23 6.07
CA SER A 136 3.39 5.26 6.52
C SER A 136 3.63 6.56 5.76
N ALA A 137 2.55 7.29 5.44
CA ALA A 137 2.69 8.62 4.84
C ALA A 137 3.48 9.58 5.76
N LEU A 138 3.37 9.43 7.09
CA LEU A 138 4.09 10.22 8.10
C LEU A 138 5.62 10.23 7.91
N ILE A 139 6.23 9.09 7.61
CA ILE A 139 7.70 8.99 7.49
C ILE A 139 8.13 9.20 6.03
N ASN A 140 7.38 8.64 5.07
CA ASN A 140 7.76 8.71 3.66
C ASN A 140 7.79 10.13 3.11
N PHE A 141 7.02 11.03 3.70
CA PHE A 141 7.05 12.43 3.34
C PHE A 141 8.46 13.05 3.50
N ASN A 142 9.24 12.58 4.49
CA ASN A 142 10.61 13.03 4.74
C ASN A 142 11.69 12.15 4.08
N SER A 143 11.30 11.09 3.36
CA SER A 143 12.25 10.15 2.71
C SER A 143 13.04 10.81 1.56
N ASP A 144 13.82 10.09 0.75
CA ASP A 144 14.41 10.64 -0.48
C ASP A 144 13.44 10.42 -1.65
N ILE A 145 13.62 11.10 -2.77
CA ILE A 145 12.71 11.02 -3.95
C ILE A 145 12.51 9.58 -4.40
N ASN A 146 13.54 8.74 -4.28
CA ASN A 146 13.49 7.40 -4.82
C ASN A 146 12.68 6.40 -3.97
N LEU A 147 12.32 6.65 -2.70
CA LEU A 147 11.98 5.49 -1.86
C LEU A 147 10.56 5.49 -1.24
N GLY A 148 9.67 6.48 -1.40
CA GLY A 148 8.37 6.46 -0.70
C GLY A 148 7.11 6.12 -1.52
N GLU A 149 6.69 4.86 -1.64
CA GLU A 149 5.47 4.46 -2.40
C GLU A 149 4.13 4.98 -1.86
N CYS A 150 4.05 5.26 -0.56
CA CYS A 150 2.81 5.67 0.08
C CYS A 150 2.59 7.18 0.08
N SER A 151 3.51 7.99 -0.44
CA SER A 151 3.28 9.41 -0.71
C SER A 151 3.28 9.76 -2.20
N LYS A 152 3.68 8.83 -3.10
CA LYS A 152 3.65 9.01 -4.57
C LYS A 152 2.31 9.51 -5.10
N CYS A 153 1.23 9.08 -4.47
CA CYS A 153 -0.14 9.33 -4.92
C CYS A 153 -0.81 10.53 -4.24
N HIS A 154 -0.12 11.23 -3.34
CA HIS A 154 -0.74 12.30 -2.56
C HIS A 154 -0.95 13.56 -3.41
N VAL A 155 -2.12 14.17 -3.24
CA VAL A 155 -2.61 15.33 -3.99
C VAL A 155 -2.23 16.66 -3.34
N GLY A 156 -1.22 16.69 -2.49
CA GLY A 156 -0.76 17.91 -1.82
C GLY A 156 0.72 17.91 -1.51
N ARG A 157 1.29 19.11 -1.38
CA ARG A 157 2.68 19.33 -0.97
C ARG A 157 2.92 18.90 0.45
N PHE A 158 1.93 18.99 1.35
CA PHE A 158 2.03 18.68 2.80
C PHE A 158 1.09 17.55 3.20
N LEU A 159 1.38 16.84 4.30
CA LEU A 159 0.46 15.83 4.84
C LEU A 159 -0.85 16.44 5.36
N PRO A 160 -1.97 15.71 5.35
CA PRO A 160 -3.29 16.23 5.76
C PRO A 160 -3.35 16.78 7.19
N LEU A 161 -2.63 16.14 8.12
CA LEU A 161 -2.59 16.58 9.52
C LEU A 161 -1.81 17.89 9.72
N MET A 162 -1.06 18.35 8.72
CA MET A 162 -0.19 19.52 8.88
C MET A 162 -0.97 20.81 9.05
N GLN A 163 -2.22 20.92 8.55
CA GLN A 163 -3.03 22.12 8.79
C GLN A 163 -3.20 22.36 10.29
N ASN A 164 -3.73 21.38 11.02
CA ASN A 164 -3.92 21.49 12.47
C ASN A 164 -2.60 21.65 13.22
N ALA A 165 -1.55 20.99 12.75
CA ALA A 165 -0.23 21.05 13.35
C ALA A 165 0.38 22.46 13.21
N PHE A 166 0.26 23.09 12.04
CA PHE A 166 0.67 24.46 11.79
C PHE A 166 -0.19 25.46 12.57
N THR A 167 -1.52 25.30 12.60
CA THR A 167 -2.40 26.16 13.41
C THR A 167 -1.97 26.14 14.88
N SER A 168 -1.70 24.95 15.42
CA SER A 168 -1.18 24.78 16.78
C SER A 168 0.16 25.51 16.97
N GLN A 169 1.13 25.26 16.09
CA GLN A 169 2.46 25.85 16.17
C GLN A 169 2.43 27.38 16.10
N PHE A 170 1.69 27.94 15.14
CA PHE A 170 1.59 29.38 14.94
C PHE A 170 0.88 30.07 16.11
N THR A 171 -0.14 29.40 16.69
CA THR A 171 -0.81 29.87 17.90
C THR A 171 0.17 29.95 19.07
N GLN A 172 1.03 28.94 19.25
CA GLN A 172 2.03 28.92 20.31
C GLN A 172 3.11 29.99 20.13
N MET A 173 3.48 30.28 18.88
CA MET A 173 4.44 31.34 18.55
C MET A 173 3.83 32.74 18.70
N GLY A 174 2.52 32.84 18.97
CA GLY A 174 1.81 34.11 19.11
C GLY A 174 1.67 34.86 17.79
N TRP A 175 1.77 34.14 16.67
CA TRP A 175 1.62 34.72 15.33
C TRP A 175 0.17 35.11 15.05
N PRO A 176 -0.07 36.15 14.24
CA PRO A 176 -1.42 36.58 13.88
C PRO A 176 -2.10 35.55 12.98
N ASP A 177 -3.43 35.43 13.06
CA ASP A 177 -4.23 34.48 12.26
C ASP A 177 -3.63 33.06 12.06
N PRO A 178 -3.31 32.31 13.13
CA PRO A 178 -2.72 30.97 13.02
C PRO A 178 -3.48 29.99 12.12
N ALA A 179 -4.82 30.05 12.16
CA ALA A 179 -5.68 29.13 11.42
C ALA A 179 -5.72 29.50 9.94
N GLY A 180 -5.93 30.77 9.60
CA GLY A 180 -5.96 31.22 8.21
C GLY A 180 -4.61 31.06 7.51
N GLN A 181 -3.49 31.30 8.21
CA GLN A 181 -2.16 31.03 7.66
C GLN A 181 -1.94 29.55 7.36
N ALA A 182 -2.29 28.66 8.31
CA ALA A 182 -2.14 27.23 8.11
C ALA A 182 -3.01 26.70 6.96
N GLU A 183 -4.24 27.20 6.84
CA GLU A 183 -5.14 26.89 5.73
C GLU A 183 -4.55 27.36 4.39
N ALA A 184 -4.07 28.60 4.30
CA ALA A 184 -3.47 29.14 3.09
C ALA A 184 -2.26 28.34 2.59
N ILE A 185 -1.37 27.91 3.52
CA ILE A 185 -0.20 27.07 3.19
C ILE A 185 -0.64 25.73 2.59
N ILE A 186 -1.63 25.10 3.22
CA ILE A 186 -2.10 23.78 2.83
C ILE A 186 -2.84 23.84 1.49
N ASP A 187 -3.74 24.80 1.35
CA ASP A 187 -4.56 24.98 0.16
C ASP A 187 -3.72 25.36 -1.05
N GLY A 188 -2.74 26.26 -0.88
CA GLY A 188 -1.79 26.60 -1.94
C GLY A 188 -0.89 25.44 -2.36
N GLY A 189 -0.66 24.49 -1.46
CA GLY A 189 0.09 23.26 -1.71
C GLY A 189 -0.68 22.15 -2.43
N LEU A 190 -1.98 22.28 -2.70
CA LEU A 190 -2.75 21.23 -3.36
C LEU A 190 -2.37 21.07 -4.85
N ASP A 191 -2.31 19.82 -5.30
CA ASP A 191 -2.00 19.43 -6.68
C ASP A 191 -3.29 19.02 -7.40
N CYS A 192 -3.99 19.98 -7.98
CA CYS A 192 -5.19 19.67 -8.76
C CYS A 192 -4.81 19.02 -10.12
N LEU A 193 -3.62 19.31 -10.65
CA LEU A 193 -3.20 18.92 -12.00
C LEU A 193 -2.88 17.45 -12.12
N ILE A 194 -2.43 16.80 -11.04
CA ILE A 194 -2.23 15.34 -11.07
C ILE A 194 -3.50 14.59 -11.47
N CYS A 195 -4.68 15.13 -11.14
CA CYS A 195 -5.99 14.59 -11.51
C CYS A 195 -6.60 15.23 -12.76
N HIS A 196 -6.30 16.49 -13.06
CA HIS A 196 -7.04 17.22 -14.09
C HIS A 196 -6.24 17.55 -15.35
N ALA A 197 -4.91 17.53 -15.31
CA ALA A 197 -4.10 17.80 -16.49
C ALA A 197 -4.03 16.55 -17.39
N GLU A 198 -4.26 16.70 -18.69
CA GLU A 198 -3.99 15.65 -19.68
C GLU A 198 -2.48 15.37 -19.75
N LYS A 199 -1.67 16.44 -19.70
CA LYS A 199 -0.21 16.37 -19.68
C LYS A 199 0.32 16.68 -18.29
N TYR A 200 1.12 15.77 -17.74
CA TYR A 200 1.75 15.93 -16.44
C TYR A 200 3.08 15.18 -16.46
N LEU A 201 4.14 15.83 -16.02
CA LEU A 201 5.48 15.29 -15.97
C LEU A 201 5.85 14.83 -14.56
N ALA A 202 6.57 13.73 -14.48
CA ALA A 202 7.17 13.29 -13.22
C ALA A 202 8.35 14.20 -12.83
N VAL A 203 9.02 14.79 -13.83
CA VAL A 203 10.07 15.81 -13.70
C VAL A 203 9.86 16.87 -14.77
N ARG A 204 9.76 18.13 -14.36
CA ARG A 204 9.56 19.27 -15.27
C ARG A 204 10.76 19.47 -16.22
N ASP A 205 10.49 19.89 -17.44
CA ASP A 205 11.49 20.29 -18.46
C ASP A 205 11.36 21.74 -18.92
N ASP A 206 10.39 22.48 -18.40
CA ASP A 206 10.17 23.90 -18.73
C ASP A 206 11.06 24.86 -17.94
N LEU A 207 11.85 24.33 -17.00
CA LEU A 207 12.75 25.08 -16.13
C LEU A 207 14.14 25.29 -16.77
N SER A 208 14.76 26.45 -16.51
CA SER A 208 16.16 26.71 -16.87
C SER A 208 17.13 25.83 -16.08
N ALA A 209 18.41 25.79 -16.49
CA ALA A 209 19.42 25.00 -15.78
C ALA A 209 19.62 25.46 -14.33
N GLU A 210 19.52 26.76 -14.07
CA GLU A 210 19.60 27.35 -12.74
C GLU A 210 18.40 26.96 -11.88
N GLN A 211 17.19 26.96 -12.45
CA GLN A 211 15.96 26.56 -11.76
C GLN A 211 15.91 25.04 -11.52
N LEU A 212 16.35 24.23 -12.49
CA LEU A 212 16.47 22.78 -12.30
C LEU A 212 17.43 22.43 -11.16
N ALA A 213 18.46 23.25 -10.92
CA ALA A 213 19.38 23.04 -9.80
C ALA A 213 18.75 23.27 -8.41
N THR A 214 17.56 23.89 -8.33
CA THR A 214 16.81 24.03 -7.07
C THR A 214 15.98 22.78 -6.77
N LEU A 215 15.69 21.97 -7.79
CA LEU A 215 15.07 20.66 -7.63
C LEU A 215 16.11 19.62 -7.22
N GLN A 216 15.69 18.75 -6.32
CA GLN A 216 16.31 17.44 -6.19
C GLN A 216 15.55 16.49 -7.14
N ILE A 217 16.24 15.76 -8.00
CA ILE A 217 15.64 14.83 -8.99
C ILE A 217 16.12 13.40 -8.68
N ALA A 218 15.28 12.39 -8.94
CA ALA A 218 15.71 10.99 -8.87
C ALA A 218 16.75 10.67 -9.97
N ASN A 219 17.84 9.98 -9.64
CA ASN A 219 18.95 9.75 -10.59
C ASN A 219 18.57 9.05 -11.91
N TYR A 220 17.55 8.18 -11.90
CA TYR A 220 17.07 7.47 -13.11
C TYR A 220 16.04 8.28 -13.89
N ALA A 221 15.78 9.52 -13.50
CA ALA A 221 14.81 10.40 -14.12
C ALA A 221 15.52 11.64 -14.67
N GLU A 222 15.07 12.07 -15.84
CA GLU A 222 15.55 13.29 -16.48
C GLU A 222 14.42 14.31 -16.58
N PRO A 223 14.72 15.62 -16.72
CA PRO A 223 13.73 16.61 -17.11
C PRO A 223 12.90 16.12 -18.32
N GLY A 224 11.57 16.16 -18.21
CA GLY A 224 10.66 15.71 -19.26
C GLY A 224 10.20 14.27 -19.11
N THR A 225 10.64 13.57 -18.04
CA THR A 225 10.13 12.23 -17.73
C THR A 225 8.61 12.25 -17.58
N ALA A 226 7.91 11.40 -18.33
CA ALA A 226 6.46 11.33 -18.33
C ALA A 226 5.92 10.84 -16.96
N SER A 227 4.69 11.25 -16.62
CA SER A 227 3.95 10.74 -15.46
C SER A 227 2.81 9.81 -15.91
N PRO A 228 2.73 8.56 -15.41
CA PRO A 228 3.73 7.90 -14.56
C PRO A 228 5.01 7.58 -15.35
N SER A 229 6.14 7.51 -14.63
CA SER A 229 7.40 7.02 -15.19
C SER A 229 7.32 5.53 -15.56
N PRO A 230 8.29 4.98 -16.33
CA PRO A 230 8.39 3.53 -16.58
C PRO A 230 8.33 2.65 -15.33
N GLU A 231 8.89 3.14 -14.21
CA GLU A 231 8.91 2.49 -12.90
C GLU A 231 7.64 2.74 -12.07
N GLY A 232 6.68 3.50 -12.60
CA GLY A 232 5.37 3.72 -12.00
C GLY A 232 5.26 4.90 -11.04
N TYR A 233 6.14 5.89 -11.16
CA TYR A 233 6.13 7.05 -10.27
C TYR A 233 5.40 8.23 -10.91
N ALA A 234 4.43 8.80 -10.19
CA ALA A 234 3.75 10.01 -10.64
C ALA A 234 4.67 11.25 -10.59
N LYS A 235 5.60 11.28 -9.62
CA LYS A 235 6.47 12.41 -9.28
C LYS A 235 7.85 11.87 -8.94
N LEU A 236 8.89 12.47 -9.51
CA LEU A 236 10.30 12.05 -9.39
C LEU A 236 11.22 13.24 -9.06
N ALA A 237 10.68 14.29 -8.47
CA ALA A 237 11.43 15.44 -7.98
C ALA A 237 10.90 15.98 -6.63
N ARG A 238 11.74 16.72 -5.92
CA ARG A 238 11.44 17.48 -4.70
C ARG A 238 11.97 18.89 -4.78
N ASP A 239 11.36 19.77 -4.00
CA ASP A 239 11.85 21.11 -3.72
C ASP A 239 11.89 21.35 -2.20
N ASN A 240 12.43 22.51 -1.81
CA ASN A 240 12.64 22.89 -0.41
C ASN A 240 11.80 24.12 -0.05
N THR A 241 10.50 24.07 -0.34
CA THR A 241 9.58 25.22 -0.30
C THR A 241 9.94 26.36 -1.25
N ASP A 242 10.84 26.14 -2.20
CA ASP A 242 11.10 27.05 -3.33
C ASP A 242 10.15 26.66 -4.47
N PHE A 243 8.90 27.14 -4.41
CA PHE A 243 7.83 26.70 -5.31
C PHE A 243 7.90 27.38 -6.66
N ASP A 244 8.44 28.60 -6.74
CA ASP A 244 8.65 29.33 -7.99
C ASP A 244 10.05 29.14 -8.59
N HIS A 245 10.91 28.36 -7.91
CA HIS A 245 12.24 27.96 -8.35
C HIS A 245 13.20 29.13 -8.49
N ASP A 246 13.07 30.16 -7.66
CA ASP A 246 13.93 31.35 -7.69
C ASP A 246 15.27 31.18 -6.96
N GLY A 247 15.46 30.03 -6.30
CA GLY A 247 16.67 29.66 -5.55
C GLY A 247 16.59 29.93 -4.05
N GLU A 248 15.51 30.55 -3.56
CA GLU A 248 15.28 30.81 -2.14
C GLU A 248 13.97 30.16 -1.67
N PRO A 249 13.89 29.67 -0.42
CA PRO A 249 12.61 29.18 0.12
C PRO A 249 11.55 30.29 0.16
N ASP A 250 10.35 30.00 -0.34
CA ASP A 250 9.24 30.94 -0.33
C ASP A 250 8.86 31.34 1.09
N LYS A 251 8.46 32.61 1.22
CA LYS A 251 7.85 33.11 2.45
C LYS A 251 6.41 32.64 2.50
N LEU A 252 6.12 31.77 3.45
CA LEU A 252 4.81 31.12 3.61
C LEU A 252 4.09 31.58 4.88
N ILE A 253 4.79 32.27 5.77
CA ILE A 253 4.33 32.60 7.12
C ILE A 253 4.45 34.10 7.31
N ASP A 254 3.39 34.73 7.83
CA ASP A 254 3.34 36.11 8.29
C ASP A 254 3.54 36.16 9.82
N THR A 255 4.75 36.52 10.24
CA THR A 255 5.13 36.48 11.66
C THR A 255 4.72 37.75 12.44
N ASP A 256 4.44 38.86 11.75
CA ASP A 256 4.20 40.16 12.39
C ASP A 256 2.83 40.80 12.06
N GLY A 257 2.07 40.18 11.14
CA GLY A 257 0.74 40.57 10.71
C GLY A 257 0.74 41.73 9.73
N LYS A 258 1.89 42.03 9.11
CA LYS A 258 2.08 43.20 8.25
C LYS A 258 2.73 42.77 6.95
N ASP A 259 2.27 43.38 5.87
CA ASP A 259 2.87 43.23 4.54
C ASP A 259 2.89 41.78 3.98
N GLY A 260 2.14 40.84 4.59
CA GLY A 260 1.96 39.46 4.13
C GLY A 260 3.05 38.51 4.62
N PRO A 261 3.19 37.32 4.03
CA PRO A 261 4.20 36.36 4.43
C PRO A 261 5.63 36.92 4.41
N ASP A 262 6.33 36.84 5.53
CA ASP A 262 7.66 37.41 5.75
C ASP A 262 8.73 36.36 6.10
N SER A 263 8.33 35.13 6.45
CA SER A 263 9.21 34.02 6.85
C SER A 263 8.94 32.71 6.07
N PRO A 264 9.99 31.93 5.75
CA PRO A 264 9.83 30.59 5.18
C PRO A 264 9.41 29.56 6.23
N LEU A 265 8.90 28.42 5.76
CA LEU A 265 8.59 27.27 6.60
C LEU A 265 9.84 26.41 6.84
N MET A 266 10.28 26.36 8.10
CA MET A 266 11.52 25.69 8.51
C MET A 266 11.25 24.54 9.48
N VAL A 267 12.04 23.47 9.38
CA VAL A 267 12.00 22.30 10.27
C VAL A 267 13.33 22.07 10.98
N PRO A 268 13.33 21.51 12.20
CA PRO A 268 14.53 20.97 12.81
C PRO A 268 15.17 19.90 11.91
N ALA A 269 16.44 20.09 11.58
CA ALA A 269 17.28 19.19 10.79
C ALA A 269 18.19 18.30 11.65
N GLY A 270 18.21 18.54 12.97
CA GLY A 270 19.09 17.88 13.92
C GLY A 270 19.53 18.85 15.01
N ILE A 271 20.57 18.45 15.74
CA ILE A 271 21.29 19.29 16.69
C ILE A 271 22.75 19.35 16.25
N ASP A 272 23.37 20.52 16.33
CA ASP A 272 24.79 20.66 16.05
C ASP A 272 25.65 20.00 17.16
N ALA A 273 26.97 20.01 16.97
CA ALA A 273 27.91 19.46 17.93
C ALA A 273 27.83 20.13 19.31
N ASP A 274 27.23 21.32 19.39
CA ASP A 274 27.02 22.11 20.60
C ASP A 274 25.62 21.91 21.20
N GLY A 275 24.80 21.02 20.63
CA GLY A 275 23.45 20.69 21.09
C GLY A 275 22.38 21.70 20.69
N LYS A 276 22.66 22.64 19.78
CA LYS A 276 21.66 23.60 19.28
C LYS A 276 20.87 23.03 18.10
N PRO A 277 19.56 23.30 18.01
CA PRO A 277 18.77 22.90 16.85
C PRO A 277 19.31 23.53 15.57
N ILE A 278 19.59 22.70 14.58
CA ILE A 278 19.83 23.12 13.19
C ILE A 278 18.48 23.17 12.51
N TYR A 279 18.21 24.17 11.70
CA TYR A 279 16.98 24.27 10.90
C TYR A 279 17.29 24.14 9.41
N ARG A 280 16.37 23.54 8.67
CA ARG A 280 16.37 23.47 7.20
C ARG A 280 14.98 23.80 6.67
N PRO A 281 14.84 24.20 5.39
CA PRO A 281 13.52 24.36 4.80
C PRO A 281 12.73 23.04 4.82
N TRP A 282 11.41 23.14 4.84
CA TRP A 282 10.55 21.95 4.76
C TRP A 282 10.65 21.33 3.35
N SER A 283 11.10 20.08 3.24
CA SER A 283 11.16 19.43 1.92
C SER A 283 9.76 19.05 1.44
N THR A 284 9.40 19.39 0.20
CA THR A 284 8.11 19.03 -0.40
C THR A 284 8.27 18.26 -1.71
N VAL A 285 7.23 17.51 -2.10
CA VAL A 285 7.22 16.82 -3.39
C VAL A 285 6.93 17.84 -4.48
N ALA A 286 7.81 17.93 -5.48
CA ALA A 286 7.64 18.86 -6.59
C ALA A 286 6.41 18.45 -7.41
N GLN A 287 5.68 19.45 -7.89
CA GLN A 287 4.47 19.27 -8.69
C GLN A 287 4.73 19.80 -10.10
N ASP A 288 4.13 19.17 -11.11
CA ASP A 288 4.10 19.78 -12.43
C ASP A 288 3.06 20.90 -12.46
N ARG A 289 3.55 22.14 -12.38
CA ARG A 289 2.78 23.38 -12.48
C ARG A 289 3.08 24.14 -13.77
N SER A 290 3.70 23.47 -14.74
CA SER A 290 4.06 24.06 -16.03
C SER A 290 2.83 24.62 -16.75
N VAL A 291 3.07 25.62 -17.60
CA VAL A 291 2.03 26.21 -18.46
C VAL A 291 1.34 25.13 -19.30
N GLU A 292 2.09 24.13 -19.77
CA GLU A 292 1.52 23.03 -20.54
C GLU A 292 0.55 22.19 -19.71
N ALA A 293 0.92 21.80 -18.48
CA ALA A 293 0.05 21.07 -17.58
C ALA A 293 -1.23 21.87 -17.26
N VAL A 294 -1.10 23.16 -16.91
CA VAL A 294 -2.24 24.05 -16.61
C VAL A 294 -3.17 24.22 -17.81
N LEU A 295 -2.64 24.41 -19.02
CA LEU A 295 -3.48 24.58 -20.22
C LEU A 295 -4.11 23.27 -20.69
N SER A 296 -3.53 22.13 -20.31
CA SER A 296 -4.06 20.79 -20.62
C SER A 296 -5.16 20.31 -19.67
N VAL A 297 -5.61 21.16 -18.74
CA VAL A 297 -6.69 20.82 -17.80
C VAL A 297 -7.95 20.36 -18.55
N GLY A 298 -8.50 19.24 -18.10
CA GLY A 298 -9.66 18.58 -18.70
C GLY A 298 -10.38 17.66 -17.73
N ARG A 299 -11.23 16.80 -18.28
CA ARG A 299 -11.85 15.71 -17.52
C ARG A 299 -10.78 14.65 -17.22
N THR A 300 -10.94 13.93 -16.12
CA THR A 300 -10.07 12.80 -15.81
C THR A 300 -10.19 11.74 -16.91
N GLU A 301 -9.08 11.10 -17.26
CA GLU A 301 -9.01 9.97 -18.18
C GLU A 301 -8.36 8.77 -17.47
N GLU A 302 -8.34 7.58 -18.10
CA GLU A 302 -7.71 6.40 -17.47
C GLU A 302 -6.24 6.65 -17.15
N HIS A 303 -5.53 7.35 -18.04
CA HIS A 303 -4.12 7.69 -17.86
C HIS A 303 -3.89 8.51 -16.58
N THR A 304 -4.80 9.44 -16.27
CA THR A 304 -4.75 10.22 -15.03
C THR A 304 -4.80 9.32 -13.80
N CYS A 305 -5.76 8.38 -13.73
CA CYS A 305 -5.87 7.44 -12.62
C CYS A 305 -4.62 6.56 -12.51
N LEU A 306 -4.08 6.16 -13.66
CA LEU A 306 -2.89 5.33 -13.73
C LEU A 306 -1.62 6.06 -13.29
N ARG A 307 -1.54 7.39 -13.18
CA ARG A 307 -0.37 8.06 -12.58
C ARG A 307 -0.04 7.53 -11.18
N CYS A 308 -1.08 7.27 -10.41
CA CYS A 308 -1.00 6.80 -9.02
C CYS A 308 -1.31 5.31 -8.88
N HIS A 309 -2.13 4.76 -9.79
CA HIS A 309 -2.55 3.35 -9.77
C HIS A 309 -1.74 2.47 -10.74
N GLU A 310 -0.63 2.98 -11.29
CA GLU A 310 0.23 2.34 -12.30
C GLU A 310 0.67 0.92 -11.92
N HIS A 311 0.97 0.66 -10.64
CA HIS A 311 1.51 -0.60 -10.12
C HIS A 311 0.61 -1.84 -10.36
N ALA A 312 -0.53 -1.65 -11.02
CA ALA A 312 -1.21 -2.69 -11.77
C ALA A 312 -0.29 -3.37 -12.82
N ARG A 313 0.72 -2.67 -13.37
CA ARG A 313 1.62 -3.09 -14.45
C ARG A 313 2.87 -3.84 -13.98
N THR A 314 3.61 -3.28 -13.03
CA THR A 314 4.89 -3.83 -12.51
C THR A 314 4.73 -5.08 -11.63
N GLY A 315 3.52 -5.61 -11.48
CA GLY A 315 3.25 -6.82 -10.70
C GLY A 315 3.51 -6.70 -9.19
N TYR A 316 4.11 -5.61 -8.72
CA TYR A 316 4.56 -5.39 -7.36
C TYR A 316 3.38 -5.35 -6.36
N LYS A 317 2.35 -4.54 -6.63
CA LYS A 317 1.24 -4.31 -5.69
C LYS A 317 0.02 -5.20 -5.96
N ARG A 318 -1.01 -4.69 -6.64
CA ARG A 318 -2.26 -5.43 -6.88
C ARG A 318 -2.17 -6.39 -8.08
N ALA A 319 -1.34 -6.04 -9.07
CA ALA A 319 -0.99 -6.88 -10.21
C ALA A 319 -2.18 -7.45 -11.00
N THR A 320 -3.27 -6.69 -11.03
CA THR A 320 -4.42 -6.87 -11.91
C THR A 320 -4.28 -5.87 -13.06
N LEU A 321 -3.80 -6.33 -14.21
CA LEU A 321 -3.53 -5.49 -15.37
C LEU A 321 -4.84 -4.94 -15.96
N PHE A 322 -5.07 -3.63 -15.84
CA PHE A 322 -6.16 -2.94 -16.55
C PHE A 322 -5.67 -2.52 -17.94
N LEU A 323 -5.63 -3.49 -18.85
CA LEU A 323 -5.10 -3.32 -20.20
C LEU A 323 -5.86 -4.25 -21.16
N ASP A 324 -6.00 -3.84 -22.42
CA ASP A 324 -6.59 -4.70 -23.46
C ASP A 324 -5.86 -6.05 -23.54
N GLY A 325 -6.61 -7.13 -23.71
CA GLY A 325 -6.10 -8.51 -23.65
C GLY A 325 -5.93 -9.08 -22.23
N TYR A 326 -5.99 -8.26 -21.18
CA TYR A 326 -5.91 -8.69 -19.78
C TYR A 326 -7.19 -8.41 -18.97
N ASP A 327 -7.87 -7.31 -19.29
CA ASP A 327 -9.15 -6.95 -18.69
C ASP A 327 -10.19 -6.68 -19.80
N VAL A 328 -11.32 -7.38 -19.75
CA VAL A 328 -12.43 -7.19 -20.69
C VAL A 328 -13.01 -5.77 -20.63
N HIS A 329 -12.92 -5.09 -19.49
CA HIS A 329 -13.42 -3.73 -19.27
C HIS A 329 -12.48 -2.66 -19.83
N ALA A 330 -11.17 -2.93 -19.89
CA ALA A 330 -10.19 -1.97 -20.41
C ALA A 330 -10.43 -1.61 -21.90
N ALA A 331 -11.03 -2.51 -22.67
CA ALA A 331 -11.38 -2.30 -24.07
C ALA A 331 -12.91 -2.20 -24.32
N ALA A 332 -13.72 -2.15 -23.25
CA ALA A 332 -15.17 -2.10 -23.40
C ALA A 332 -15.62 -0.76 -24.01
N THR A 333 -16.55 -0.83 -24.95
CA THR A 333 -17.13 0.31 -25.70
C THR A 333 -18.65 0.24 -25.80
N LYS A 334 -19.29 -0.65 -25.03
CA LYS A 334 -20.74 -0.90 -25.08
C LYS A 334 -21.35 -0.78 -23.69
N GLY A 335 -22.67 -0.58 -23.64
CA GLY A 335 -23.39 -0.45 -22.39
C GLY A 335 -22.94 0.80 -21.63
N PRO A 336 -22.68 0.71 -20.31
CA PRO A 336 -22.18 1.84 -19.51
C PRO A 336 -20.88 2.47 -20.04
N PHE A 337 -20.08 1.72 -20.82
CA PHE A 337 -18.82 2.19 -21.39
C PHE A 337 -18.96 2.93 -22.72
N ALA A 338 -20.15 2.99 -23.32
CA ALA A 338 -20.31 3.50 -24.70
C ALA A 338 -19.96 5.00 -24.87
N ALA A 339 -20.08 5.78 -23.80
CA ALA A 339 -19.77 7.22 -23.77
C ALA A 339 -18.72 7.56 -22.70
N ALA A 340 -18.06 6.56 -22.13
CA ALA A 340 -17.10 6.77 -21.06
C ALA A 340 -15.80 7.33 -21.64
N GLN A 341 -15.44 8.55 -21.24
CA GLN A 341 -14.11 9.12 -21.47
C GLN A 341 -13.06 8.50 -20.53
N ASN A 342 -13.50 8.07 -19.35
CA ASN A 342 -12.69 7.35 -18.38
C ASN A 342 -13.43 6.08 -17.95
N ARG A 343 -12.87 4.92 -18.30
CA ARG A 343 -13.43 3.60 -17.95
C ARG A 343 -13.34 3.30 -16.46
N CYS A 344 -12.36 3.86 -15.74
CA CYS A 344 -12.23 3.65 -14.29
C CYS A 344 -13.48 4.19 -13.56
N THR A 345 -13.94 5.38 -13.94
CA THR A 345 -15.10 6.05 -13.31
C THR A 345 -16.45 5.51 -13.75
N VAL A 346 -16.49 4.51 -14.65
CA VAL A 346 -17.73 3.78 -14.96
C VAL A 346 -18.15 2.91 -13.78
N CYS A 347 -17.17 2.35 -13.06
CA CYS A 347 -17.40 1.59 -11.84
C CYS A 347 -17.09 2.43 -10.60
N HIS A 348 -15.96 3.14 -10.59
CA HIS A 348 -15.54 4.03 -9.49
C HIS A 348 -16.21 5.40 -9.61
N LEU A 349 -17.54 5.41 -9.44
CA LEU A 349 -18.37 6.61 -9.60
C LEU A 349 -17.88 7.75 -8.70
N VAL A 350 -17.94 8.97 -9.22
CA VAL A 350 -17.86 10.20 -8.42
C VAL A 350 -19.29 10.61 -8.11
N LEU A 351 -19.70 10.45 -6.86
CA LEU A 351 -21.05 10.84 -6.44
C LEU A 351 -21.03 12.33 -6.03
N ASP A 352 -22.18 13.00 -6.17
CA ASP A 352 -22.40 14.37 -5.71
C ASP A 352 -21.43 15.45 -6.20
N ASN A 353 -20.61 15.16 -7.22
CA ASN A 353 -19.55 16.04 -7.75
C ASN A 353 -18.54 16.52 -6.68
N ASN A 354 -18.25 15.72 -5.65
CA ASN A 354 -17.49 16.15 -4.47
C ASN A 354 -16.09 15.53 -4.34
N HIS A 355 -15.41 15.20 -5.44
CA HIS A 355 -14.06 14.59 -5.46
C HIS A 355 -13.91 13.28 -4.67
N LYS A 356 -15.02 12.66 -4.26
CA LYS A 356 -15.04 11.34 -3.60
C LYS A 356 -15.31 10.25 -4.62
N PHE A 357 -14.56 9.16 -4.53
CA PHE A 357 -14.66 8.04 -5.46
C PHE A 357 -15.23 6.82 -4.75
N VAL A 358 -16.24 6.20 -5.37
CA VAL A 358 -16.74 4.90 -4.94
C VAL A 358 -15.65 3.87 -5.13
N ARG A 359 -15.26 3.25 -4.02
CA ARG A 359 -14.25 2.19 -4.03
C ARG A 359 -14.84 0.77 -4.00
N GLY A 360 -16.02 0.62 -3.40
CA GLY A 360 -16.67 -0.66 -3.15
C GLY A 360 -16.56 -1.16 -1.70
N HIS A 361 -17.57 -1.88 -1.23
CA HIS A 361 -17.63 -2.42 0.14
C HIS A 361 -16.84 -3.72 0.37
N LEU A 362 -16.44 -4.41 -0.70
CA LEU A 362 -15.76 -5.72 -0.65
C LEU A 362 -14.31 -5.64 -1.13
N VAL A 363 -13.64 -4.54 -0.78
CA VAL A 363 -12.23 -4.31 -1.10
C VAL A 363 -11.35 -4.25 0.15
N GLY A 364 -11.92 -4.49 1.34
CA GLY A 364 -11.26 -4.29 2.63
C GLY A 364 -9.90 -4.97 2.83
N GLY A 365 -9.56 -6.01 2.05
CA GLY A 365 -8.29 -6.74 2.12
C GLY A 365 -7.03 -5.93 1.79
N ASP A 366 -7.11 -4.65 1.46
CA ASP A 366 -5.93 -3.80 1.22
C ASP A 366 -5.86 -2.58 2.16
N LEU A 367 -6.77 -2.47 3.16
CA LEU A 367 -6.74 -1.48 4.25
C LEU A 367 -6.61 -0.01 3.84
N ALA A 368 -6.83 0.33 2.57
CA ALA A 368 -6.86 1.75 2.20
C ALA A 368 -8.14 2.38 2.75
N ALA A 369 -8.12 3.70 2.91
CA ALA A 369 -9.31 4.46 3.21
C ALA A 369 -10.34 4.34 2.08
N ALA A 370 -11.62 4.57 2.40
CA ALA A 370 -12.69 4.70 1.42
C ALA A 370 -13.54 5.90 1.79
N ASP A 371 -13.92 6.70 0.79
CA ASP A 371 -14.82 7.83 0.99
C ASP A 371 -16.20 7.40 1.50
N TYR A 372 -16.65 6.24 1.01
CA TYR A 372 -17.93 5.64 1.34
C TYR A 372 -17.67 4.37 2.17
N PRO A 373 -17.83 4.42 3.51
CA PRO A 373 -17.53 3.30 4.37
C PRO A 373 -18.57 2.18 4.17
N PRO A 374 -18.14 0.91 4.23
CA PRO A 374 -19.08 -0.20 4.14
C PRO A 374 -19.99 -0.27 5.37
N PRO A 375 -21.15 -0.94 5.26
CA PRO A 375 -22.01 -1.13 6.43
C PRO A 375 -21.30 -1.96 7.51
N PRO A 376 -21.71 -1.83 8.79
CA PRO A 376 -21.07 -2.51 9.91
C PRO A 376 -20.94 -4.04 9.73
N PRO A 377 -20.03 -4.69 10.47
CA PRO A 377 -19.86 -6.14 10.44
C PRO A 377 -21.19 -6.89 10.62
N GLY A 378 -21.40 -7.94 9.82
CA GLY A 378 -22.62 -8.77 9.87
C GLY A 378 -23.83 -8.20 9.11
N VAL A 379 -23.79 -6.94 8.68
CA VAL A 379 -24.82 -6.35 7.81
C VAL A 379 -24.44 -6.58 6.35
N ALA A 380 -25.35 -7.22 5.60
CA ALA A 380 -25.17 -7.41 4.17
C ALA A 380 -25.19 -6.04 3.47
N PRO A 381 -24.23 -5.74 2.58
CA PRO A 381 -24.37 -4.59 1.69
C PRO A 381 -25.67 -4.69 0.89
N ASP A 382 -26.36 -3.56 0.73
CA ASP A 382 -27.53 -3.49 -0.13
C ASP A 382 -27.06 -3.67 -1.59
N PRO A 383 -27.58 -4.65 -2.35
CA PRO A 383 -27.20 -4.87 -3.75
C PRO A 383 -27.57 -3.69 -4.67
N ASP A 384 -28.51 -2.83 -4.27
CA ASP A 384 -28.92 -1.65 -5.02
C ASP A 384 -28.14 -0.38 -4.60
N ASP A 385 -27.25 -0.49 -3.61
CA ASP A 385 -26.36 0.60 -3.20
C ASP A 385 -25.29 0.86 -4.28
N GLU A 386 -25.27 2.08 -4.80
CA GLU A 386 -24.31 2.51 -5.82
C GLU A 386 -22.86 2.50 -5.33
N THR A 387 -22.65 2.60 -4.01
CA THR A 387 -21.33 2.50 -3.37
C THR A 387 -20.86 1.04 -3.20
N HIS A 388 -21.77 0.07 -3.36
CA HIS A 388 -21.48 -1.37 -3.32
C HIS A 388 -21.03 -1.92 -4.69
N LEU A 389 -19.84 -1.49 -5.13
CA LEU A 389 -19.23 -1.92 -6.39
C LEU A 389 -19.09 -3.44 -6.47
N THR A 390 -19.84 -4.06 -7.37
CA THR A 390 -19.83 -5.50 -7.65
C THR A 390 -20.18 -5.78 -9.10
N CYS A 391 -19.89 -7.00 -9.56
CA CYS A 391 -20.23 -7.43 -10.92
C CYS A 391 -21.73 -7.33 -11.24
N ILE A 392 -22.61 -7.45 -10.24
CA ILE A 392 -24.06 -7.58 -10.46
C ILE A 392 -24.78 -6.27 -10.78
N GLN A 393 -24.15 -5.13 -10.50
CA GLN A 393 -24.67 -3.80 -10.86
C GLN A 393 -24.85 -3.68 -12.39
N CYS A 394 -23.94 -4.28 -13.17
CA CYS A 394 -24.03 -4.33 -14.64
C CYS A 394 -24.42 -5.71 -15.18
N HIS A 395 -24.10 -6.80 -14.48
CA HIS A 395 -24.35 -8.18 -14.89
C HIS A 395 -25.46 -8.83 -14.05
N ARG A 396 -26.71 -8.63 -14.46
CA ARG A 396 -27.88 -9.13 -13.70
C ARG A 396 -27.83 -10.64 -13.49
N LEU A 397 -27.92 -11.07 -12.22
CA LEU A 397 -27.95 -12.49 -11.85
C LEU A 397 -29.08 -13.26 -12.57
N SER A 398 -30.23 -12.63 -12.79
CA SER A 398 -31.37 -13.22 -13.49
C SER A 398 -31.09 -13.57 -14.96
N ASP A 399 -30.07 -12.98 -15.58
CA ASP A 399 -29.62 -13.34 -16.92
C ASP A 399 -28.63 -14.50 -16.92
N LEU A 400 -27.97 -14.74 -15.78
CA LEU A 400 -27.00 -15.82 -15.58
C LEU A 400 -27.67 -17.11 -15.07
N SER A 401 -28.68 -17.01 -14.21
CA SER A 401 -29.36 -18.17 -13.58
C SER A 401 -30.26 -18.98 -14.53
N LYS A 402 -30.58 -18.44 -15.72
CA LYS A 402 -31.38 -19.12 -16.77
C LYS A 402 -30.72 -20.37 -17.36
N GLN A 403 -29.49 -20.72 -16.96
CA GLN A 403 -28.71 -21.80 -17.54
C GLN A 403 -28.93 -23.19 -16.89
N GLY A 404 -29.60 -23.26 -15.72
CA GLY A 404 -29.93 -24.52 -15.01
C GLY A 404 -28.96 -24.88 -13.87
N THR A 405 -29.27 -25.95 -13.12
CA THR A 405 -28.58 -26.31 -11.86
C THR A 405 -27.19 -26.94 -12.03
N ASN A 406 -26.86 -27.45 -13.22
CA ASN A 406 -25.57 -28.11 -13.54
C ASN A 406 -24.62 -27.19 -14.35
N GLN A 407 -24.64 -25.89 -14.07
CA GLN A 407 -23.81 -24.89 -14.75
C GLN A 407 -22.92 -24.15 -13.74
N VAL A 408 -21.87 -23.53 -14.25
CA VAL A 408 -20.93 -22.73 -13.44
C VAL A 408 -21.64 -21.58 -12.72
N HIS A 409 -22.61 -20.92 -13.37
CA HIS A 409 -23.43 -19.87 -12.75
C HIS A 409 -24.73 -20.39 -12.09
N SER A 410 -24.71 -21.61 -11.55
CA SER A 410 -25.82 -22.11 -10.73
C SER A 410 -26.08 -21.24 -9.49
N GLU A 411 -27.31 -21.24 -8.98
CA GLU A 411 -27.68 -20.52 -7.74
C GLU A 411 -26.77 -20.89 -6.57
N ARG A 412 -26.30 -22.15 -6.49
CA ARG A 412 -25.38 -22.62 -5.46
C ARG A 412 -24.02 -21.91 -5.52
N HIS A 413 -23.49 -21.68 -6.72
CA HIS A 413 -22.22 -20.99 -6.90
C HIS A 413 -22.38 -19.50 -6.62
N LEU A 414 -23.41 -18.87 -7.20
CA LEU A 414 -23.67 -17.44 -7.02
C LEU A 414 -23.95 -17.05 -5.56
N ALA A 415 -24.43 -17.99 -4.73
CA ALA A 415 -24.64 -17.77 -3.30
C ALA A 415 -23.37 -17.86 -2.43
N LYS A 416 -22.27 -18.43 -2.95
CA LYS A 416 -21.08 -18.76 -2.13
C LYS A 416 -19.75 -18.40 -2.78
N ILE A 417 -19.71 -18.03 -4.06
CA ILE A 417 -18.48 -17.76 -4.80
C ILE A 417 -18.59 -16.37 -5.44
N ALA A 418 -17.62 -15.51 -5.14
CA ALA A 418 -17.49 -14.20 -5.76
C ALA A 418 -17.21 -14.35 -7.27
N CYS A 419 -17.72 -13.43 -8.09
CA CYS A 419 -17.55 -13.50 -9.55
C CYS A 419 -16.07 -13.51 -9.94
N GLU A 420 -15.28 -12.70 -9.24
CA GLU A 420 -13.83 -12.55 -9.33
C GLU A 420 -13.12 -13.91 -9.24
N THR A 421 -13.59 -14.82 -8.39
CA THR A 421 -12.97 -16.15 -8.22
C THR A 421 -12.88 -16.91 -9.53
N CYS A 422 -13.92 -16.84 -10.36
CA CYS A 422 -13.95 -17.54 -11.64
C CYS A 422 -13.35 -16.70 -12.77
N HIS A 423 -13.53 -15.39 -12.71
CA HIS A 423 -13.21 -14.46 -13.80
C HIS A 423 -11.80 -13.87 -13.74
N ILE A 424 -11.10 -14.00 -12.60
CA ILE A 424 -9.73 -13.55 -12.38
C ILE A 424 -8.88 -14.75 -11.88
N PRO A 425 -8.58 -15.72 -12.76
CA PRO A 425 -7.90 -16.96 -12.37
C PRO A 425 -6.43 -16.78 -12.00
N TYR A 426 -5.80 -15.70 -12.45
CA TYR A 426 -4.38 -15.41 -12.24
C TYR A 426 -4.18 -13.93 -11.95
N SER A 427 -3.16 -13.64 -11.16
CA SER A 427 -2.62 -12.29 -10.92
C SER A 427 -1.13 -12.28 -11.25
N GLY A 428 -0.56 -11.11 -11.53
CA GLY A 428 0.88 -10.96 -11.80
C GLY A 428 1.75 -10.79 -10.55
N GLY A 429 3.05 -10.93 -10.77
CA GLY A 429 4.10 -10.31 -9.96
C GLY A 429 4.36 -10.87 -8.56
N ILE A 430 4.62 -9.95 -7.63
CA ILE A 430 5.34 -10.24 -6.39
C ILE A 430 4.41 -10.85 -5.35
N SER A 431 4.82 -11.98 -4.79
CA SER A 431 4.13 -12.62 -3.67
C SER A 431 4.82 -12.41 -2.33
N TYR A 432 6.09 -11.98 -2.34
CA TYR A 432 6.87 -11.74 -1.14
C TYR A 432 7.91 -10.63 -1.35
N SER A 433 7.94 -9.61 -0.49
CA SER A 433 9.06 -8.65 -0.41
C SER A 433 9.77 -8.77 0.93
N LEU A 434 11.11 -8.71 0.95
CA LEU A 434 11.95 -8.99 2.10
C LEU A 434 12.82 -7.79 2.41
N TYR A 435 12.68 -7.22 3.62
CA TYR A 435 13.54 -6.15 4.11
C TYR A 435 14.40 -6.65 5.27
N GLY A 436 15.72 -6.61 5.12
CA GLY A 436 16.61 -6.89 6.24
C GLY A 436 18.02 -6.39 6.02
N HIS A 437 18.85 -6.47 7.07
CA HIS A 437 20.22 -5.97 7.05
C HIS A 437 21.01 -6.54 5.86
N GLY A 438 21.42 -5.67 4.96
CA GLY A 438 22.02 -6.04 3.68
C GLY A 438 21.16 -5.70 2.47
N SER A 439 19.85 -6.01 2.44
CA SER A 439 19.05 -5.83 1.21
C SER A 439 17.52 -5.83 1.32
N HIS A 440 16.89 -5.24 0.30
CA HIS A 440 15.47 -5.36 -0.02
C HIS A 440 15.28 -6.20 -1.30
N LEU A 441 14.73 -7.41 -1.18
CA LEU A 441 14.55 -8.35 -2.30
C LEU A 441 13.11 -8.83 -2.41
N SER A 442 12.66 -9.16 -3.62
CA SER A 442 11.29 -9.63 -3.87
C SER A 442 11.24 -10.98 -4.58
N PHE A 443 10.20 -11.77 -4.30
CA PHE A 443 10.07 -13.15 -4.75
C PHE A 443 8.64 -13.56 -5.10
N GLY A 444 8.52 -14.41 -6.11
CA GLY A 444 7.41 -15.34 -6.32
C GLY A 444 7.58 -16.60 -5.48
N ARG A 445 6.52 -17.06 -4.82
CA ARG A 445 6.49 -18.30 -4.03
C ARG A 445 5.87 -19.44 -4.81
N ASN A 446 6.38 -20.64 -4.57
CA ASN A 446 5.80 -21.86 -5.10
C ASN A 446 4.74 -22.47 -4.14
N ALA A 447 4.13 -23.56 -4.59
CA ALA A 447 3.19 -24.39 -3.84
C ALA A 447 3.67 -24.86 -2.45
N ALA A 448 4.98 -25.00 -2.26
CA ALA A 448 5.58 -25.40 -0.98
C ALA A 448 5.81 -24.20 -0.03
N GLY A 449 5.49 -22.98 -0.46
CA GLY A 449 5.76 -21.74 0.26
C GLY A 449 7.23 -21.36 0.27
N LEU A 450 8.03 -21.97 -0.60
CA LEU A 450 9.44 -21.60 -0.75
C LEU A 450 9.53 -20.35 -1.63
N ASP A 451 10.38 -19.42 -1.21
CA ASP A 451 10.82 -18.32 -2.05
C ASP A 451 11.64 -18.92 -3.17
N THR A 452 11.05 -18.93 -4.35
CA THR A 452 11.60 -19.63 -5.50
C THR A 452 11.98 -18.61 -6.53
N LYS A 453 11.04 -17.87 -7.10
CA LYS A 453 11.31 -16.96 -8.23
C LYS A 453 11.77 -15.58 -7.77
N LEU A 454 13.07 -15.29 -7.79
CA LEU A 454 13.55 -13.91 -7.60
C LEU A 454 12.91 -12.97 -8.64
N ILE A 455 12.40 -11.83 -8.18
CA ILE A 455 11.90 -10.75 -9.05
C ILE A 455 13.12 -9.97 -9.55
N THR A 456 13.24 -9.82 -10.87
CA THR A 456 14.34 -9.11 -11.53
C THR A 456 14.11 -7.61 -11.56
N ARG A 457 15.16 -6.84 -11.87
CA ARG A 457 15.04 -5.40 -12.13
C ARG A 457 14.14 -5.10 -13.32
N ASP A 458 14.20 -5.97 -14.34
CA ASP A 458 13.39 -5.90 -15.55
C ASP A 458 11.90 -5.83 -15.23
N HIS A 459 11.42 -6.66 -14.28
CA HIS A 459 10.00 -6.66 -13.89
C HIS A 459 9.49 -5.35 -13.26
N MET A 460 10.41 -4.48 -12.82
CA MET A 460 10.10 -3.23 -12.13
C MET A 460 10.06 -2.04 -13.08
N VAL A 461 10.45 -2.21 -14.35
CA VAL A 461 10.52 -1.15 -15.34
C VAL A 461 9.65 -1.55 -16.53
N SER A 462 8.58 -0.80 -16.81
CA SER A 462 7.72 -1.09 -17.95
C SER A 462 8.09 -0.23 -19.16
N ASN A 463 8.38 -0.87 -20.30
CA ASN A 463 8.69 -0.17 -21.54
C ASN A 463 7.54 -0.26 -22.55
N ASP A 464 7.34 -1.44 -23.13
CA ASP A 464 6.38 -1.65 -24.22
C ASP A 464 5.44 -2.84 -23.95
N ARG A 465 4.58 -3.15 -24.94
CA ARG A 465 3.61 -4.23 -24.77
C ARG A 465 4.25 -5.62 -24.67
N ALA A 466 5.33 -5.88 -25.40
CA ALA A 466 5.97 -7.19 -25.41
C ALA A 466 6.65 -7.46 -24.07
N ASP A 467 7.27 -6.42 -23.50
CA ASP A 467 7.85 -6.41 -22.15
C ASP A 467 6.79 -6.72 -21.08
N VAL A 468 5.66 -6.00 -21.08
CA VAL A 468 4.52 -6.27 -20.17
C VAL A 468 3.99 -7.71 -20.32
N ASP A 469 3.93 -8.23 -21.55
CA ASP A 469 3.52 -9.61 -21.80
C ASP A 469 4.54 -10.62 -21.24
N ALA A 470 5.83 -10.33 -21.36
CA ALA A 470 6.92 -11.16 -20.85
C ALA A 470 6.91 -11.20 -19.30
N ASP A 471 6.80 -10.04 -18.69
CA ASP A 471 6.66 -9.81 -17.25
C ASP A 471 5.53 -10.63 -16.64
N TYR A 472 4.32 -10.44 -17.17
CA TYR A 472 3.14 -11.11 -16.68
C TYR A 472 3.28 -12.63 -16.86
N ALA A 473 3.81 -13.09 -17.99
CA ALA A 473 3.99 -14.51 -18.25
C ALA A 473 5.04 -15.16 -17.29
N ALA A 474 6.14 -14.46 -16.99
CA ALA A 474 7.21 -14.95 -16.13
C ALA A 474 6.74 -15.09 -14.67
N TYR A 475 5.93 -14.12 -14.21
CA TYR A 475 5.58 -13.95 -12.80
C TYR A 475 4.10 -14.10 -12.45
N ARG A 476 3.22 -14.54 -13.37
CA ARG A 476 1.83 -14.86 -13.01
C ARG A 476 1.72 -15.96 -11.96
N ILE A 477 0.78 -15.78 -11.05
CA ILE A 477 0.47 -16.69 -9.94
C ILE A 477 -1.04 -16.98 -9.89
N PRO A 478 -1.44 -18.21 -9.47
CA PRO A 478 -2.84 -18.49 -9.17
C PRO A 478 -3.27 -17.76 -7.89
N SER A 479 -4.56 -17.44 -7.80
CA SER A 479 -5.14 -16.85 -6.59
C SER A 479 -5.24 -17.86 -5.44
N VAL A 480 -5.14 -17.36 -4.21
CA VAL A 480 -5.49 -18.12 -3.01
C VAL A 480 -6.96 -17.85 -2.67
N LEU A 481 -7.71 -18.90 -2.35
CA LEU A 481 -9.14 -18.78 -2.08
C LEU A 481 -9.42 -18.70 -0.59
N MET A 482 -10.24 -17.73 -0.20
CA MET A 482 -10.65 -17.53 1.20
C MET A 482 -12.11 -17.13 1.29
N TRP A 483 -12.75 -17.47 2.39
CA TRP A 483 -14.02 -16.84 2.77
C TRP A 483 -13.78 -15.37 3.09
N PHE A 484 -14.62 -14.48 2.56
CA PHE A 484 -14.51 -13.04 2.80
C PHE A 484 -15.89 -12.37 2.78
N ASP A 485 -16.16 -11.55 3.78
CA ASP A 485 -17.40 -10.77 3.97
C ASP A 485 -17.14 -9.24 3.97
N GLY A 486 -15.91 -8.82 3.69
CA GLY A 486 -15.46 -7.43 3.82
C GLY A 486 -14.59 -7.18 5.07
N MET A 487 -14.63 -8.06 6.08
CA MET A 487 -13.87 -7.93 7.33
C MET A 487 -12.40 -8.29 7.15
N THR A 488 -11.52 -7.48 7.74
CA THR A 488 -10.08 -7.72 7.70
C THR A 488 -9.37 -7.37 9.02
N SER A 489 -8.24 -8.02 9.27
CA SER A 489 -7.25 -7.59 10.26
C SER A 489 -6.41 -6.40 9.76
N PHE A 490 -5.58 -5.78 10.63
CA PHE A 490 -4.60 -4.73 10.26
C PHE A 490 -3.50 -5.21 9.32
N LEU A 491 -3.37 -6.53 9.14
CA LEU A 491 -2.50 -7.12 8.13
C LEU A 491 -3.25 -7.43 6.85
N ALA A 492 -4.46 -6.92 6.66
CA ALA A 492 -5.20 -7.09 5.41
C ALA A 492 -5.56 -8.58 5.15
N GLN A 493 -5.90 -9.32 6.22
CA GLN A 493 -6.29 -10.73 6.15
C GLN A 493 -7.76 -10.92 6.50
N SER A 494 -8.45 -11.75 5.73
CA SER A 494 -9.87 -12.04 6.00
C SER A 494 -10.09 -12.79 7.32
N LEU A 495 -11.08 -12.34 8.07
CA LEU A 495 -11.48 -12.94 9.35
C LEU A 495 -12.72 -13.82 9.25
N SER A 496 -13.12 -14.21 8.04
CA SER A 496 -14.31 -15.04 7.80
C SER A 496 -13.95 -16.53 7.67
N VAL A 497 -14.94 -17.38 7.92
CA VAL A 497 -14.88 -18.84 7.74
C VAL A 497 -16.11 -19.34 7.01
N ARG A 498 -16.11 -20.63 6.68
CA ARG A 498 -17.25 -21.33 6.09
C ARG A 498 -18.52 -21.03 6.89
N ASP A 499 -19.57 -20.66 6.15
CA ASP A 499 -20.90 -20.33 6.66
C ASP A 499 -21.00 -19.08 7.54
N ALA A 500 -19.94 -18.26 7.62
CA ALA A 500 -20.08 -16.90 8.12
C ALA A 500 -21.13 -16.11 7.29
N PRO A 501 -21.99 -15.30 7.94
CA PRO A 501 -22.98 -14.50 7.22
C PRO A 501 -22.33 -13.61 6.17
N ASN A 502 -22.90 -13.56 4.97
CA ASN A 502 -22.45 -12.75 3.83
C ASN A 502 -21.06 -13.08 3.27
N ALA A 503 -20.36 -14.08 3.82
CA ALA A 503 -19.05 -14.47 3.33
C ALA A 503 -19.14 -15.25 2.01
N MET A 504 -18.31 -14.86 1.05
CA MET A 504 -18.13 -15.55 -0.23
C MET A 504 -16.69 -16.01 -0.42
N ILE A 505 -16.51 -17.11 -1.13
CA ILE A 505 -15.19 -17.57 -1.60
C ILE A 505 -14.68 -16.55 -2.62
N THR A 506 -13.62 -15.84 -2.23
CA THR A 506 -13.05 -14.69 -2.94
C THR A 506 -11.58 -14.97 -3.25
N PRO A 507 -11.05 -14.53 -4.42
CA PRO A 507 -9.66 -14.73 -4.76
C PRO A 507 -8.79 -13.63 -4.18
N PHE A 508 -7.68 -14.04 -3.58
CA PHE A 508 -6.68 -13.15 -3.01
C PHE A 508 -5.34 -13.33 -3.73
N LYS A 509 -4.67 -12.20 -4.00
CA LYS A 509 -3.23 -12.21 -4.26
C LYS A 509 -2.53 -12.42 -2.92
N PRO A 510 -1.80 -13.54 -2.73
CA PRO A 510 -0.98 -13.67 -1.54
C PRO A 510 0.16 -12.65 -1.62
N MET A 511 0.27 -11.79 -0.62
CA MET A 511 1.42 -10.93 -0.42
C MET A 511 1.94 -11.11 0.99
N ALA A 512 3.16 -11.59 1.12
CA ALA A 512 3.86 -11.56 2.39
C ALA A 512 4.91 -10.44 2.34
N ASN A 513 5.16 -9.77 3.45
CA ASN A 513 6.29 -8.87 3.54
C ASN A 513 7.16 -9.25 4.75
N GLY A 514 8.48 -9.14 4.56
CA GLY A 514 9.45 -9.15 5.64
C GLY A 514 9.32 -7.83 6.37
N MET A 515 8.92 -7.89 7.62
CA MET A 515 8.86 -6.73 8.49
C MET A 515 9.99 -6.77 9.49
N VAL A 516 10.45 -5.57 9.82
CA VAL A 516 11.43 -5.36 10.85
C VAL A 516 10.69 -5.18 12.18
N MET A 517 11.04 -5.97 13.18
CA MET A 517 10.37 -5.96 14.49
C MET A 517 11.37 -5.74 15.61
N ASP A 518 10.86 -5.26 16.73
CA ASP A 518 11.65 -5.19 17.96
C ASP A 518 11.92 -6.60 18.51
N GLY A 519 13.15 -7.09 18.32
CA GLY A 519 13.62 -8.37 18.82
C GLY A 519 13.68 -8.43 20.35
N ARG A 520 13.80 -7.28 21.04
CA ARG A 520 13.81 -7.19 22.50
C ARG A 520 12.49 -7.62 23.12
N PHE A 521 11.41 -7.64 22.34
CA PHE A 521 10.13 -8.25 22.76
C PHE A 521 10.34 -9.66 23.31
N PHE A 522 11.29 -10.41 22.76
CA PHE A 522 11.56 -11.77 23.20
C PHE A 522 12.38 -11.91 24.48
N ASP A 523 12.91 -10.80 25.01
CA ASP A 523 13.62 -10.78 26.30
C ASP A 523 12.67 -10.87 27.49
N GLY A 524 11.36 -10.63 27.25
CA GLY A 524 10.32 -10.72 28.29
C GLY A 524 10.34 -9.59 29.30
N GLU A 525 10.92 -8.44 28.93
CA GLU A 525 10.88 -7.22 29.74
C GLU A 525 9.45 -6.67 29.85
N MET A 526 9.02 -6.34 31.07
CA MET A 526 7.64 -5.92 31.36
C MET A 526 7.61 -4.50 31.94
N LEU A 527 6.62 -3.72 31.53
CA LEU A 527 6.21 -2.44 32.12
C LEU A 527 4.83 -2.58 32.75
N THR A 528 4.45 -1.62 33.59
CA THR A 528 3.12 -1.57 34.21
C THR A 528 2.27 -0.51 33.53
N ASN A 529 1.04 -0.85 33.13
CA ASN A 529 0.09 0.10 32.56
C ASN A 529 -0.60 0.95 33.65
N GLN A 530 -1.46 1.91 33.28
CA GLN A 530 -2.17 2.73 34.26
C GLN A 530 -3.18 1.95 35.12
N ALA A 531 -3.61 0.76 34.67
CA ALA A 531 -4.47 -0.12 35.45
C ALA A 531 -3.69 -0.97 36.47
N GLY A 532 -2.36 -0.86 36.53
CA GLY A 532 -1.50 -1.63 37.45
C GLY A 532 -1.14 -3.04 36.97
N PHE A 533 -1.36 -3.35 35.68
CA PHE A 533 -1.09 -4.66 35.10
C PHE A 533 0.18 -4.66 34.24
N PRO A 534 0.95 -5.76 34.25
CA PRO A 534 2.15 -5.88 33.45
C PRO A 534 1.83 -6.11 31.97
N TYR A 535 2.56 -5.45 31.08
CA TYR A 535 2.58 -5.69 29.62
C TYR A 535 4.02 -5.67 29.11
N ASN A 536 4.28 -6.26 27.94
CA ASN A 536 5.64 -6.32 27.39
C ASN A 536 6.13 -4.92 26.98
N ALA A 537 7.32 -4.55 27.44
CA ALA A 537 7.92 -3.23 27.25
C ALA A 537 8.12 -2.86 25.77
N HIS A 538 8.31 -3.88 24.92
CA HIS A 538 8.63 -3.74 23.50
C HIS A 538 7.46 -4.17 22.60
N SER A 539 6.24 -4.16 23.14
CA SER A 539 5.01 -4.47 22.40
C SER A 539 4.48 -3.27 21.61
N MET A 540 3.65 -3.51 20.59
CA MET A 540 2.94 -2.45 19.88
C MET A 540 2.11 -1.57 20.83
N TYR A 541 1.55 -2.15 21.89
CA TYR A 541 0.76 -1.42 22.87
C TYR A 541 1.55 -0.27 23.50
N ARG A 542 2.85 -0.43 23.74
CA ARG A 542 3.72 0.64 24.28
C ARG A 542 3.70 1.88 23.40
N PHE A 543 3.71 1.69 22.07
CA PHE A 543 3.72 2.78 21.11
C PHE A 543 2.44 3.60 21.17
N TYR A 544 1.28 2.99 21.42
CA TYR A 544 0.02 3.75 21.57
C TYR A 544 -0.16 4.33 22.98
N ALA A 545 0.19 3.59 24.02
CA ALA A 545 -0.09 3.97 25.41
C ALA A 545 0.94 4.95 26.02
N GLY A 546 2.03 5.27 25.32
CA GLY A 546 3.09 6.16 25.81
C GLY A 546 2.60 7.57 26.17
N ALA A 547 3.06 8.09 27.31
CA ALA A 547 2.76 9.46 27.77
C ALA A 547 3.83 9.97 28.75
N ALA A 548 3.92 11.30 28.87
CA ALA A 548 4.72 12.01 29.86
C ALA A 548 3.83 12.75 30.86
N ASP A 549 4.37 13.03 32.05
CA ASP A 549 3.71 13.87 33.05
C ASP A 549 3.64 15.30 32.53
N CYS A 550 2.45 15.88 32.68
CA CYS A 550 2.22 17.22 32.25
C CYS A 550 2.97 18.29 33.06
N ASP A 551 3.20 18.03 34.35
CA ASP A 551 3.82 19.00 35.24
C ASP A 551 5.29 19.25 34.87
N ASP A 552 5.91 18.29 34.17
CA ASP A 552 7.26 18.37 33.62
C ASP A 552 7.33 19.05 32.23
N LEU A 553 6.17 19.42 31.68
CA LEU A 553 5.98 19.76 30.27
C LEU A 553 5.73 21.28 30.08
N GLN A 554 6.62 22.13 30.58
CA GLN A 554 6.52 23.58 30.36
C GLN A 554 7.14 23.98 29.02
N LEU A 555 6.30 24.32 28.05
CA LEU A 555 6.73 24.97 26.82
C LEU A 555 6.86 26.49 27.06
N PRO A 556 8.03 27.10 26.78
CA PRO A 556 8.21 28.55 26.95
C PRO A 556 7.19 29.34 26.12
N GLY A 557 6.42 30.22 26.77
CA GLY A 557 5.46 31.09 26.11
C GLY A 557 4.07 30.48 25.82
N VAL A 558 3.83 29.22 26.21
CA VAL A 558 2.56 28.54 25.96
C VAL A 558 1.71 28.51 27.24
N ALA A 559 0.42 28.88 27.14
CA ALA A 559 -0.54 28.62 28.22
C ALA A 559 -0.60 27.11 28.50
N PRO A 560 -0.86 26.64 29.73
CA PRO A 560 -0.85 25.21 30.05
C PRO A 560 -1.64 24.41 29.02
N PHE A 561 -0.96 23.48 28.34
CA PHE A 561 -1.62 22.55 27.43
C PHE A 561 -2.67 21.79 28.22
N LYS A 562 -3.80 21.52 27.57
CA LYS A 562 -4.90 20.81 28.23
C LYS A 562 -4.51 19.33 28.29
N CYS A 563 -3.96 18.93 29.42
CA CYS A 563 -3.71 17.54 29.74
C CYS A 563 -4.94 16.68 29.51
N GLY A 564 -4.71 15.38 29.32
CA GLY A 564 -5.74 14.39 29.57
C GLY A 564 -6.36 14.60 30.96
N SER A 565 -7.57 14.06 31.16
CA SER A 565 -8.23 14.04 32.48
C SER A 565 -7.35 13.42 33.57
N ASP A 566 -6.37 12.62 33.18
CA ASP A 566 -5.37 11.94 34.01
C ASP A 566 -4.12 12.77 34.31
N GLY A 567 -3.99 14.00 33.78
CA GLY A 567 -2.79 14.82 33.93
C GLY A 567 -1.61 14.36 33.07
N LEU A 568 -1.86 13.57 32.02
CA LEU A 568 -0.83 13.03 31.13
C LEU A 568 -1.08 13.45 29.67
N TYR A 569 -0.01 13.49 28.87
CA TYR A 569 -0.08 13.77 27.45
C TYR A 569 1.00 13.01 26.66
N GLY A 570 0.65 12.46 25.50
CA GLY A 570 1.55 11.63 24.68
C GLY A 570 0.91 11.04 23.42
N ASN A 571 1.43 9.90 22.98
CA ASN A 571 1.04 9.25 21.73
C ASN A 571 -0.48 9.02 21.61
N ALA A 572 -1.15 8.62 22.70
CA ALA A 572 -2.59 8.36 22.68
C ALA A 572 -3.44 9.61 22.36
N GLU A 573 -3.09 10.78 22.90
CA GLU A 573 -3.75 12.05 22.57
C GLU A 573 -3.46 12.44 21.13
N VAL A 574 -2.23 12.25 20.67
CA VAL A 574 -1.88 12.55 19.28
C VAL A 574 -2.66 11.65 18.32
N PHE A 575 -2.67 10.34 18.54
CA PHE A 575 -3.45 9.41 17.72
C PHE A 575 -4.95 9.70 17.76
N THR A 576 -5.48 10.15 18.90
CA THR A 576 -6.88 10.62 18.99
C THR A 576 -7.10 11.89 18.17
N GLY A 577 -6.18 12.86 18.22
CA GLY A 577 -6.23 14.08 17.41
C GLY A 577 -6.10 13.83 15.90
N LEU A 578 -5.36 12.79 15.51
CA LEU A 578 -5.28 12.32 14.13
C LEU A 578 -6.51 11.50 13.70
N GLY A 579 -7.44 11.22 14.61
CA GLY A 579 -8.60 10.36 14.35
C GLY A 579 -8.28 8.88 14.28
N LEU A 580 -7.04 8.46 14.59
CA LEU A 580 -6.57 7.06 14.57
C LEU A 580 -6.97 6.27 15.83
N LEU A 581 -7.43 6.98 16.86
CA LEU A 581 -8.07 6.44 18.06
C LEU A 581 -9.35 7.24 18.34
N GLY A 582 -10.29 6.62 19.04
CA GLY A 582 -11.54 7.27 19.47
C GLY A 582 -12.73 7.02 18.56
N THR A 583 -13.86 7.65 18.92
CA THR A 583 -15.16 7.41 18.27
C THR A 583 -15.29 8.29 17.02
N VAL A 584 -15.60 7.67 15.87
CA VAL A 584 -15.93 8.37 14.62
C VAL A 584 -17.44 8.40 14.43
N ARG A 585 -17.96 9.57 14.06
CA ARG A 585 -19.38 9.82 13.82
C ARG A 585 -19.63 10.28 12.38
N ASP A 586 -20.80 9.93 11.84
CA ASP A 586 -21.26 10.50 10.57
C ASP A 586 -21.73 11.96 10.74
N ALA A 587 -22.10 12.60 9.62
CA ALA A 587 -22.62 13.96 9.61
C ALA A 587 -23.93 14.14 10.42
N ALA A 588 -24.66 13.05 10.69
CA ALA A 588 -25.86 13.04 11.53
C ALA A 588 -25.56 12.78 13.02
N GLY A 589 -24.28 12.56 13.38
CA GLY A 589 -23.83 12.29 14.73
C GLY A 589 -23.92 10.83 15.17
N ASN A 590 -24.33 9.90 14.29
CA ASN A 590 -24.37 8.47 14.59
C ASN A 590 -22.95 7.91 14.70
N VAL A 591 -22.72 7.00 15.64
CA VAL A 591 -21.43 6.32 15.76
C VAL A 591 -21.28 5.31 14.61
N ILE A 592 -20.27 5.52 13.76
CA ILE A 592 -19.89 4.56 12.71
C ILE A 592 -18.84 3.59 13.26
N VAL A 593 -17.89 4.12 14.04
CA VAL A 593 -16.79 3.34 14.66
C VAL A 593 -16.65 3.77 16.12
N GLU A 594 -16.82 2.83 17.04
CA GLU A 594 -16.61 3.06 18.48
C GLU A 594 -15.14 2.79 18.85
N GLY A 595 -14.41 3.81 19.29
CA GLY A 595 -13.01 3.69 19.71
C GLY A 595 -12.79 4.00 21.18
N LEU A 596 -11.52 4.03 21.60
CA LEU A 596 -11.12 4.31 22.99
C LEU A 596 -10.68 5.76 23.17
N THR A 597 -10.94 6.32 24.35
CA THR A 597 -10.26 7.54 24.79
C THR A 597 -8.77 7.27 25.08
N PRO A 598 -7.92 8.31 25.16
CA PRO A 598 -6.52 8.14 25.59
C PRO A 598 -6.39 7.44 26.95
N GLU A 599 -7.19 7.86 27.93
CA GLU A 599 -7.21 7.28 29.28
C GLU A 599 -7.60 5.79 29.25
N GLU A 600 -8.63 5.43 28.47
CA GLU A 600 -9.03 4.03 28.31
C GLU A 600 -7.95 3.21 27.63
N THR A 601 -7.31 3.76 26.60
CA THR A 601 -6.21 3.11 25.86
C THR A 601 -5.10 2.70 26.82
N ARG A 602 -4.69 3.59 27.74
CA ARG A 602 -3.63 3.30 28.73
C ARG A 602 -4.00 2.32 29.83
N LYS A 603 -5.29 2.04 29.98
CA LYS A 603 -5.85 1.12 30.99
C LYS A 603 -6.19 -0.25 30.43
N VAL A 604 -6.05 -0.46 29.12
CA VAL A 604 -6.32 -1.77 28.50
C VAL A 604 -5.40 -2.84 29.09
N VAL A 605 -5.97 -4.00 29.37
CA VAL A 605 -5.26 -5.18 29.91
C VAL A 605 -5.44 -6.38 29.00
N LEU A 606 -4.54 -7.36 29.08
CA LEU A 606 -4.63 -8.57 28.26
C LEU A 606 -5.96 -9.32 28.41
N THR A 607 -6.62 -9.28 29.57
CA THR A 607 -7.94 -9.90 29.76
C THR A 607 -9.07 -9.23 28.98
N ASP A 608 -8.87 -7.99 28.50
CA ASP A 608 -9.84 -7.31 27.63
C ASP A 608 -9.96 -7.98 26.26
N LEU A 609 -9.09 -8.94 25.91
CA LEU A 609 -9.31 -9.87 24.80
C LEU A 609 -10.68 -10.58 24.88
N MET A 610 -11.25 -10.74 26.07
CA MET A 610 -12.56 -11.36 26.30
C MET A 610 -13.74 -10.38 26.16
N ALA A 611 -13.50 -9.10 25.88
CA ALA A 611 -14.54 -8.07 25.76
C ALA A 611 -15.24 -8.10 24.38
N LEU A 612 -15.99 -9.16 24.08
CA LEU A 612 -16.61 -9.40 22.76
C LEU A 612 -17.51 -8.26 22.23
N GLY A 613 -18.05 -7.42 23.12
CA GLY A 613 -18.86 -6.25 22.76
C GLY A 613 -18.09 -4.96 22.53
N GLN A 614 -16.76 -4.96 22.71
CA GLN A 614 -15.90 -3.79 22.54
C GLN A 614 -14.67 -4.15 21.69
N PRO A 615 -14.83 -4.28 20.35
CA PRO A 615 -13.76 -4.68 19.45
C PRO A 615 -12.50 -3.83 19.59
N SER A 616 -12.66 -2.53 19.85
CA SER A 616 -11.54 -1.61 20.04
C SER A 616 -10.70 -1.91 21.27
N ARG A 617 -11.31 -2.35 22.37
CA ARG A 617 -10.59 -2.84 23.56
C ARG A 617 -9.88 -4.16 23.28
N GLN A 618 -10.54 -5.09 22.60
CA GLN A 618 -9.92 -6.36 22.21
C GLN A 618 -8.69 -6.13 21.32
N ALA A 619 -8.80 -5.17 20.40
CA ALA A 619 -7.73 -4.82 19.49
C ALA A 619 -6.51 -4.27 20.22
N MET A 620 -6.72 -3.31 21.13
CA MET A 620 -5.65 -2.76 21.96
C MET A 620 -5.06 -3.79 22.93
N ALA A 621 -5.86 -4.73 23.45
CA ALA A 621 -5.38 -5.81 24.31
C ALA A 621 -4.43 -6.74 23.54
N MET A 622 -4.73 -7.01 22.26
CA MET A 622 -3.86 -7.82 21.41
C MET A 622 -2.50 -7.20 21.19
N MET A 623 -2.45 -5.87 21.08
CA MET A 623 -1.19 -5.16 20.86
C MET A 623 -0.18 -5.36 22.00
N GLN A 624 -0.61 -5.84 23.17
CA GLN A 624 0.30 -6.21 24.29
C GLN A 624 1.05 -7.52 24.02
N ALA A 625 0.51 -8.38 23.16
CA ALA A 625 1.05 -9.68 22.79
C ALA A 625 1.61 -9.68 21.35
N PHE A 626 2.05 -8.53 20.85
CA PHE A 626 2.68 -8.43 19.53
C PHE A 626 3.89 -7.48 19.59
N PRO A 627 5.05 -7.87 19.03
CA PRO A 627 6.24 -7.03 19.03
C PRO A 627 6.00 -5.73 18.27
N ASN A 628 6.64 -4.66 18.69
CA ASN A 628 6.52 -3.41 17.95
C ASN A 628 7.09 -3.55 16.53
N LEU A 629 6.39 -2.95 15.58
CA LEU A 629 6.80 -2.94 14.18
C LEU A 629 7.65 -1.72 13.92
N MET A 630 8.85 -1.94 13.41
CA MET A 630 9.81 -0.88 13.23
C MET A 630 9.76 -0.30 11.83
N ASN A 631 9.57 1.02 11.79
CA ASN A 631 9.78 1.80 10.58
C ASN A 631 11.26 2.16 10.45
N PHE A 632 11.75 2.28 9.21
CA PHE A 632 13.07 2.83 8.92
C PHE A 632 12.97 4.07 8.04
N SER A 633 13.94 4.96 8.19
CA SER A 633 14.17 6.03 7.22
C SER A 633 14.63 5.41 5.91
N LYS A 634 13.82 5.52 4.87
CA LYS A 634 14.19 5.00 3.54
C LYS A 634 15.39 5.75 2.95
N THR A 635 15.54 7.04 3.27
CA THR A 635 16.73 7.82 2.93
C THR A 635 17.99 7.20 3.51
N ALA A 636 17.95 6.78 4.79
CA ALA A 636 19.06 6.09 5.42
C ALA A 636 19.24 4.65 4.91
N TYR A 637 18.16 4.03 4.43
CA TYR A 637 18.19 2.69 3.83
C TYR A 637 19.00 2.66 2.53
N GLY A 638 18.93 3.72 1.73
CA GLY A 638 19.79 3.94 0.57
C GLY A 638 19.34 3.28 -0.74
N TYR A 639 18.42 2.31 -0.72
CA TYR A 639 17.85 1.70 -1.94
C TYR A 639 16.54 0.93 -1.70
N GLU A 640 15.79 0.61 -2.75
CA GLU A 640 14.59 -0.24 -2.70
C GLU A 640 14.58 -1.15 -3.93
N HIS A 641 14.45 -2.46 -3.71
CA HIS A 641 14.66 -3.49 -4.75
C HIS A 641 16.05 -3.38 -5.38
N TYR A 642 16.12 -2.71 -6.52
CA TYR A 642 17.33 -2.46 -7.29
C TYR A 642 17.58 -0.97 -7.54
N LEU A 643 16.65 -0.10 -7.12
CA LEU A 643 16.70 1.34 -7.34
C LEU A 643 17.43 2.01 -6.16
N ILE A 644 18.48 2.78 -6.45
CA ILE A 644 19.38 3.37 -5.45
C ILE A 644 19.10 4.85 -5.20
N SER A 645 19.19 5.32 -3.96
CA SER A 645 18.96 6.72 -3.58
C SER A 645 19.84 7.66 -4.40
N SER A 646 19.30 8.84 -4.73
CA SER A 646 20.05 9.83 -5.50
C SER A 646 21.32 10.31 -4.81
N LYS A 647 21.43 10.16 -3.49
CA LYS A 647 22.65 10.44 -2.72
C LYS A 647 23.84 9.54 -3.06
N LEU A 648 23.60 8.39 -3.68
CA LEU A 648 24.63 7.44 -4.05
C LEU A 648 25.02 7.54 -5.54
N ALA A 649 24.53 8.55 -6.27
CA ALA A 649 24.94 8.80 -7.66
C ALA A 649 26.47 8.92 -7.77
N GLY A 650 27.08 8.13 -8.67
CA GLY A 650 28.53 8.14 -8.89
C GLY A 650 29.34 7.52 -7.76
N ALA A 651 28.69 6.94 -6.75
CA ALA A 651 29.33 6.09 -5.76
C ALA A 651 29.70 4.73 -6.38
N LEU A 652 30.39 3.87 -5.63
CA LEU A 652 30.80 2.56 -6.15
C LEU A 652 29.60 1.66 -6.46
N GLU A 653 28.47 1.93 -5.79
CA GLU A 653 27.22 1.18 -5.86
C GLU A 653 26.35 1.58 -7.08
N ASP A 654 26.60 2.74 -7.69
CA ASP A 654 25.90 3.32 -8.84
C ASP A 654 26.88 4.20 -9.63
N ALA A 655 27.94 3.59 -10.15
CA ALA A 655 29.10 4.29 -10.70
C ALA A 655 28.77 5.00 -12.02
N ASP A 656 27.80 4.49 -12.76
CA ASP A 656 27.29 5.12 -13.98
C ASP A 656 26.14 6.11 -13.72
N SER A 657 25.71 6.26 -12.46
CA SER A 657 24.65 7.18 -12.02
C SER A 657 23.30 6.93 -12.68
N ASN A 658 23.04 5.70 -13.12
CA ASN A 658 21.78 5.34 -13.77
C ASN A 658 20.64 5.10 -12.76
N GLY A 659 20.91 5.21 -11.45
CA GLY A 659 19.92 5.04 -10.39
C GLY A 659 19.59 3.57 -10.06
N VAL A 660 20.36 2.62 -10.59
CA VAL A 660 20.25 1.18 -10.36
C VAL A 660 21.54 0.69 -9.71
N ILE A 661 21.42 -0.26 -8.80
CA ILE A 661 22.59 -0.90 -8.20
C ILE A 661 23.43 -1.61 -9.28
N ASP A 662 24.71 -1.27 -9.34
CA ASP A 662 25.67 -1.90 -10.22
C ASP A 662 25.96 -3.36 -9.81
N ALA A 663 26.09 -4.24 -10.79
CA ALA A 663 26.38 -5.65 -10.52
C ALA A 663 27.76 -5.86 -9.87
N ASN A 664 27.86 -6.82 -8.97
CA ASN A 664 29.04 -7.23 -8.20
C ASN A 664 29.53 -6.21 -7.15
N THR A 665 28.78 -5.14 -6.91
CA THR A 665 29.08 -4.16 -5.86
C THR A 665 28.82 -4.72 -4.46
N ASP A 666 29.50 -4.17 -3.45
CA ASP A 666 29.34 -4.56 -2.05
C ASP A 666 28.36 -3.61 -1.34
N VAL A 667 27.08 -3.64 -1.75
CA VAL A 667 26.02 -2.87 -1.08
C VAL A 667 25.47 -3.68 0.10
N LEU A 668 25.58 -3.14 1.32
CA LEU A 668 24.93 -3.70 2.51
C LEU A 668 24.17 -2.62 3.27
N PHE A 669 22.85 -2.80 3.38
CA PHE A 669 21.97 -1.92 4.15
C PHE A 669 22.29 -1.91 5.66
N ASP A 670 22.47 -0.72 6.23
CA ASP A 670 22.54 -0.50 7.69
C ASP A 670 21.15 -0.39 8.32
N MET A 671 20.62 -1.56 8.70
CA MET A 671 19.33 -1.66 9.38
C MET A 671 19.23 -0.94 10.70
N LEU A 672 20.29 -0.97 11.51
CA LEU A 672 20.27 -0.36 12.83
C LEU A 672 20.24 1.17 12.69
N GLY A 673 21.11 1.71 11.84
CA GLY A 673 21.14 3.12 11.51
C GLY A 673 19.78 3.60 11.00
N ALA A 674 19.21 2.93 10.00
CA ALA A 674 17.98 3.39 9.38
C ALA A 674 16.74 3.32 10.28
N VAL A 675 16.62 2.30 11.16
CA VAL A 675 15.53 2.24 12.15
C VAL A 675 15.65 3.37 13.16
N ASN A 676 16.86 3.63 13.68
CA ASN A 676 17.08 4.75 14.60
C ASN A 676 16.89 6.11 13.93
N THR A 677 17.29 6.28 12.67
CA THR A 677 17.00 7.50 11.89
C THR A 677 15.50 7.70 11.72
N GLY A 678 14.73 6.64 11.46
CA GLY A 678 13.27 6.73 11.38
C GLY A 678 12.63 7.19 12.70
N LEU A 679 13.10 6.69 13.84
CA LEU A 679 12.67 7.17 15.16
C LEU A 679 13.03 8.64 15.41
N MET A 680 14.19 9.09 14.92
CA MET A 680 14.59 10.50 15.01
C MET A 680 13.75 11.40 14.11
N GLU A 681 13.35 10.95 12.92
CA GLU A 681 12.44 11.68 12.04
C GLU A 681 11.07 11.92 12.70
N PHE A 682 10.56 10.95 13.48
CA PHE A 682 9.32 11.14 14.27
C PHE A 682 9.41 12.31 15.26
N LYS A 683 10.59 12.57 15.85
CA LYS A 683 10.76 13.72 16.76
C LYS A 683 10.55 15.06 16.09
N GLY A 684 10.72 15.14 14.76
CA GLY A 684 10.38 16.33 13.98
C GLY A 684 8.89 16.73 14.13
N PHE A 685 8.02 15.76 14.43
CA PHE A 685 6.60 16.00 14.67
C PHE A 685 6.28 16.36 16.13
N ASN A 686 7.24 16.31 17.06
CA ASN A 686 6.97 16.58 18.47
C ASN A 686 6.33 17.96 18.68
N GLN A 687 6.98 19.02 18.19
CA GLN A 687 6.48 20.38 18.35
C GLN A 687 5.13 20.61 17.64
N PRO A 688 4.95 20.21 16.36
CA PRO A 688 3.64 20.27 15.71
C PRO A 688 2.53 19.50 16.45
N MET A 689 2.88 18.42 17.16
CA MET A 689 1.95 17.58 17.93
C MET A 689 1.90 17.94 19.43
N MET A 690 2.41 19.12 19.82
CA MET A 690 2.42 19.62 21.21
C MET A 690 3.19 18.74 22.22
N LEU A 691 4.13 17.92 21.74
CA LEU A 691 5.05 17.15 22.55
C LEU A 691 6.36 17.94 22.78
N PRO A 692 7.06 17.72 23.92
CA PRO A 692 8.35 18.33 24.13
C PRO A 692 9.34 17.89 23.06
N ALA A 693 10.26 18.77 22.65
CA ALA A 693 11.25 18.44 21.62
C ALA A 693 12.09 17.19 21.97
N SER A 694 12.32 16.92 23.26
CA SER A 694 13.03 15.75 23.77
C SER A 694 12.19 14.46 23.80
N TYR A 695 10.89 14.51 23.54
CA TYR A 695 9.99 13.36 23.66
C TYR A 695 10.40 12.22 22.73
N ASP A 696 10.59 11.02 23.31
CA ASP A 696 10.85 9.79 22.59
C ASP A 696 9.53 9.05 22.33
N TRP A 697 9.11 8.98 21.07
CA TRP A 697 7.94 8.17 20.66
C TRP A 697 8.13 6.68 20.96
N TYR A 698 9.38 6.20 20.91
CA TYR A 698 9.75 4.83 21.21
C TYR A 698 11.26 4.73 21.56
N PRO A 699 11.68 3.77 22.43
CA PRO A 699 13.10 3.65 22.80
C PRO A 699 14.02 3.27 21.63
N PRO A 700 15.19 3.92 21.47
CA PRO A 700 16.14 3.62 20.40
C PRO A 700 16.78 2.23 20.56
N PHE A 701 17.37 1.74 19.47
CA PHE A 701 18.05 0.44 19.39
C PHE A 701 19.55 0.60 19.57
N ALA A 702 20.14 -0.25 20.42
CA ALA A 702 21.57 -0.24 20.70
C ALA A 702 22.38 -1.25 19.87
N ASP A 703 21.73 -2.32 19.38
CA ASP A 703 22.38 -3.42 18.67
C ASP A 703 21.50 -3.90 17.51
N VAL A 704 22.10 -4.43 16.44
CA VAL A 704 21.39 -4.99 15.28
C VAL A 704 20.60 -6.24 15.64
N ASP A 705 21.05 -7.02 16.64
CA ASP A 705 20.33 -8.20 17.12
C ASP A 705 19.01 -7.83 17.83
N ASN A 706 18.87 -6.57 18.28
CA ASN A 706 17.60 -6.04 18.81
C ASN A 706 16.56 -5.83 17.70
N VAL A 707 16.95 -5.97 16.43
CA VAL A 707 16.13 -5.67 15.26
C VAL A 707 15.99 -6.93 14.43
N ALA A 708 14.86 -7.61 14.55
CA ALA A 708 14.63 -8.88 13.88
C ALA A 708 13.89 -8.68 12.56
N THR A 709 14.52 -9.07 11.45
CA THR A 709 13.80 -9.24 10.18
C THR A 709 12.98 -10.53 10.23
N MET A 710 11.66 -10.39 10.15
CA MET A 710 10.73 -11.50 10.24
C MET A 710 9.73 -11.44 9.08
N LYS A 711 9.53 -12.57 8.40
CA LYS A 711 8.32 -12.76 7.58
C LYS A 711 7.13 -12.64 8.51
N LEU A 712 6.21 -11.70 8.28
CA LEU A 712 5.04 -11.58 9.15
C LEU A 712 4.33 -12.94 9.34
N PRO A 713 3.81 -13.23 10.55
CA PRO A 713 2.96 -14.40 10.76
C PRO A 713 1.79 -14.37 9.78
N ASP A 714 1.31 -15.54 9.40
CA ASP A 714 -0.04 -15.58 8.86
C ASP A 714 -1.07 -15.23 9.93
N GLY A 715 -2.29 -14.97 9.49
CA GLY A 715 -3.41 -14.53 10.31
C GLY A 715 -3.84 -15.55 11.35
N SER A 716 -3.11 -16.65 11.50
CA SER A 716 -3.27 -17.63 12.56
C SER A 716 -3.33 -17.01 13.95
N PHE A 717 -2.49 -16.01 14.25
CA PHE A 717 -2.56 -15.31 15.53
C PHE A 717 -3.80 -14.41 15.63
N MET A 718 -4.15 -13.70 14.56
CA MET A 718 -5.42 -12.94 14.47
C MET A 718 -6.64 -13.86 14.55
N LYS A 719 -6.48 -15.13 14.17
CA LYS A 719 -7.52 -16.14 14.18
C LYS A 719 -7.71 -16.80 15.54
N LEU A 720 -6.80 -16.59 16.49
CA LEU A 720 -7.09 -16.89 17.89
C LEU A 720 -8.40 -16.20 18.34
N PHE A 721 -8.69 -14.99 17.86
CA PHE A 721 -9.98 -14.32 18.11
C PHE A 721 -11.16 -15.10 17.56
N LEU A 722 -11.04 -15.59 16.33
CA LEU A 722 -12.10 -16.37 15.72
C LEU A 722 -12.29 -17.69 16.47
N GLU A 723 -11.21 -18.34 16.90
CA GLU A 723 -11.26 -19.54 17.74
C GLU A 723 -11.92 -19.25 19.09
N MET A 724 -11.57 -18.13 19.74
CA MET A 724 -12.17 -17.69 21.00
C MET A 724 -13.64 -17.32 20.85
N GLN A 725 -14.02 -16.63 19.78
CA GLN A 725 -15.40 -16.26 19.47
C GLN A 725 -16.25 -17.50 19.18
N LEU A 726 -15.76 -18.41 18.33
CA LEU A 726 -16.43 -19.68 18.04
C LEU A 726 -16.53 -20.55 19.31
N GLY A 727 -15.48 -20.57 20.13
CA GLY A 727 -15.47 -21.27 21.41
C GLY A 727 -16.49 -20.69 22.40
N ALA A 728 -16.57 -19.36 22.51
CA ALA A 728 -17.58 -18.67 23.30
C ALA A 728 -19.00 -18.89 22.76
N ALA A 729 -19.15 -19.06 21.44
CA ALA A 729 -20.39 -19.45 20.78
C ALA A 729 -20.73 -20.95 20.94
N GLY A 730 -19.91 -21.72 21.67
CA GLY A 730 -20.14 -23.13 21.95
C GLY A 730 -19.76 -24.09 20.82
N VAL A 731 -19.00 -23.63 19.83
CA VAL A 731 -18.50 -24.49 18.74
C VAL A 731 -17.45 -25.45 19.31
N PRO A 732 -17.53 -26.77 19.01
CA PRO A 732 -16.56 -27.75 19.52
C PRO A 732 -15.12 -27.45 19.06
N PRO A 733 -14.09 -27.70 19.89
CA PRO A 733 -12.68 -27.47 19.54
C PRO A 733 -12.22 -28.16 18.26
N GLU A 734 -12.69 -29.38 17.98
CA GLU A 734 -12.42 -30.10 16.74
C GLU A 734 -12.94 -29.35 15.52
N THR A 735 -14.16 -28.81 15.60
CA THR A 735 -14.80 -28.02 14.54
C THR A 735 -14.08 -26.68 14.36
N ILE A 736 -13.68 -26.02 15.46
CA ILE A 736 -12.86 -24.80 15.40
C ILE A 736 -11.55 -25.06 14.68
N ARG A 737 -10.81 -26.12 15.05
CA ARG A 737 -9.57 -26.50 14.39
C ARG A 737 -9.75 -26.82 12.91
N GLN A 738 -10.87 -27.43 12.52
CA GLN A 738 -11.19 -27.67 11.11
C GLN A 738 -11.47 -26.36 10.35
N LEU A 739 -12.19 -25.41 10.94
CA LEU A 739 -12.58 -24.15 10.31
C LEU A 739 -11.41 -23.14 10.26
N VAL A 740 -10.51 -23.18 11.24
CA VAL A 740 -9.52 -22.13 11.49
C VAL A 740 -8.07 -22.60 11.34
N GLY A 741 -7.80 -23.90 11.49
CA GLY A 741 -6.46 -24.47 11.55
C GLY A 741 -5.63 -24.37 10.26
N ASN A 742 -6.27 -24.39 9.09
CA ASN A 742 -5.61 -24.34 7.78
C ASN A 742 -5.67 -22.93 7.18
N TYR A 743 -4.83 -22.02 7.66
CA TYR A 743 -4.80 -20.65 7.15
C TYR A 743 -3.55 -20.38 6.28
N PRO A 744 -3.67 -19.73 5.11
CA PRO A 744 -2.55 -19.48 4.24
C PRO A 744 -1.40 -18.69 4.90
N ALA A 745 -0.16 -19.11 4.64
CA ALA A 745 1.09 -18.59 5.17
C ALA A 745 1.55 -17.27 4.50
N PHE A 746 0.63 -16.33 4.30
CA PHE A 746 0.96 -14.98 3.83
C PHE A 746 0.49 -13.93 4.83
N SER A 747 1.19 -12.80 4.85
CA SER A 747 0.91 -11.76 5.83
C SER A 747 -0.27 -10.89 5.44
N ASN A 748 -0.43 -10.58 4.16
CA ASN A 748 -1.47 -9.73 3.62
C ASN A 748 -2.15 -10.41 2.43
N GLY A 749 -3.47 -10.30 2.35
CA GLY A 749 -4.24 -10.76 1.20
C GLY A 749 -4.91 -9.58 0.53
N VAL A 750 -4.41 -9.17 -0.63
CA VAL A 750 -5.14 -8.19 -1.44
C VAL A 750 -6.22 -8.91 -2.23
N THR A 751 -7.47 -8.51 -2.03
CA THR A 751 -8.56 -8.95 -2.91
C THR A 751 -8.23 -8.53 -4.33
N LEU A 752 -8.40 -9.42 -5.30
CA LEU A 752 -8.18 -9.10 -6.71
C LEU A 752 -9.32 -8.25 -7.31
N GLY A 753 -10.00 -7.44 -6.48
CA GLY A 753 -11.28 -6.81 -6.76
C GLY A 753 -11.44 -6.29 -8.19
N GLY A 754 -12.42 -6.85 -8.90
CA GLY A 754 -12.99 -6.38 -10.18
C GLY A 754 -12.07 -6.27 -11.42
N HIS A 755 -10.75 -6.23 -11.27
CA HIS A 755 -9.80 -5.90 -12.34
C HIS A 755 -8.99 -7.12 -12.79
N GLY A 756 -8.55 -7.13 -14.06
CA GLY A 756 -7.90 -8.27 -14.69
C GLY A 756 -8.90 -9.38 -15.06
N VAL A 757 -10.16 -9.01 -15.32
CA VAL A 757 -11.19 -9.95 -15.76
C VAL A 757 -10.85 -10.46 -17.16
N MET A 758 -10.60 -11.76 -17.26
CA MET A 758 -10.08 -12.36 -18.49
C MET A 758 -11.01 -12.11 -19.71
N PRO A 759 -10.47 -11.63 -20.85
CA PRO A 759 -11.22 -11.53 -22.10
C PRO A 759 -11.69 -12.90 -22.60
N ASP A 760 -12.79 -12.94 -23.37
CA ASP A 760 -13.44 -14.18 -23.83
C ASP A 760 -13.63 -15.20 -22.68
N PRO A 761 -14.44 -14.87 -21.65
CA PRO A 761 -14.56 -15.68 -20.43
C PRO A 761 -15.06 -17.10 -20.70
N GLY A 762 -15.78 -17.33 -21.81
CA GLY A 762 -16.18 -18.69 -22.22
C GLY A 762 -14.99 -19.61 -22.53
N ARG A 763 -13.82 -19.02 -22.85
CA ARG A 763 -12.55 -19.72 -23.06
C ARG A 763 -11.54 -19.54 -21.95
N ASN A 764 -11.57 -18.41 -21.25
CA ASN A 764 -10.47 -18.05 -20.34
C ASN A 764 -10.85 -18.01 -18.86
N ALA A 765 -12.13 -17.91 -18.49
CA ALA A 765 -12.56 -17.98 -17.10
C ALA A 765 -12.63 -19.43 -16.60
N LEU A 766 -12.47 -19.66 -15.30
CA LEU A 766 -12.63 -20.99 -14.71
C LEU A 766 -14.03 -21.53 -14.98
N GLY A 767 -14.12 -22.79 -15.40
CA GLY A 767 -15.43 -23.37 -15.74
C GLY A 767 -15.91 -23.07 -17.16
N GLY A 768 -15.15 -22.31 -17.95
CA GLY A 768 -15.45 -22.06 -19.36
C GLY A 768 -15.62 -23.34 -20.17
N SER A 769 -16.63 -23.39 -21.04
CA SER A 769 -16.98 -24.57 -21.84
C SER A 769 -16.25 -24.65 -23.18
N LYS A 770 -15.58 -23.58 -23.62
CA LYS A 770 -14.88 -23.51 -24.90
C LYS A 770 -13.37 -23.55 -24.69
N GLY A 771 -12.75 -24.73 -24.76
CA GLY A 771 -11.29 -24.85 -24.64
C GLY A 771 -10.75 -24.90 -23.21
N ARG A 772 -11.61 -24.98 -22.19
CA ARG A 772 -11.25 -25.42 -20.83
C ARG A 772 -12.04 -26.66 -20.42
N ASN A 773 -11.82 -27.17 -19.20
CA ASN A 773 -12.38 -28.43 -18.72
C ASN A 773 -13.70 -28.27 -17.94
N GLY A 774 -14.39 -27.14 -18.07
CA GLY A 774 -15.62 -26.86 -17.33
C GLY A 774 -15.41 -26.97 -15.82
N CYS A 775 -16.35 -27.57 -15.09
CA CYS A 775 -16.27 -27.73 -13.64
C CYS A 775 -14.98 -28.45 -13.16
N ARG A 776 -14.32 -29.24 -14.01
CA ARG A 776 -13.06 -29.92 -13.66
C ARG A 776 -11.89 -28.94 -13.46
N ASP A 777 -11.96 -27.73 -13.99
CA ASP A 777 -10.96 -26.68 -13.72
C ASP A 777 -10.87 -26.35 -12.22
N CYS A 778 -11.98 -26.49 -11.48
CA CYS A 778 -12.02 -26.26 -10.04
C CYS A 778 -12.03 -27.57 -9.24
N HIS A 779 -12.88 -28.51 -9.64
CA HIS A 779 -13.26 -29.68 -8.84
C HIS A 779 -12.47 -30.97 -9.16
N SER A 780 -11.46 -30.93 -10.02
CA SER A 780 -10.61 -32.11 -10.26
C SER A 780 -9.43 -32.16 -9.29
N ALA A 781 -8.75 -33.31 -9.21
CA ALA A 781 -7.55 -33.49 -8.39
C ALA A 781 -6.36 -32.57 -8.79
N GLY A 782 -6.41 -31.94 -9.96
CA GLY A 782 -5.47 -30.90 -10.40
C GLY A 782 -6.13 -29.53 -10.62
N GLY A 783 -7.36 -29.35 -10.14
CA GLY A 783 -8.10 -28.10 -10.27
C GLY A 783 -7.80 -27.11 -9.13
N VAL A 784 -8.38 -25.92 -9.22
CA VAL A 784 -8.13 -24.80 -8.28
C VAL A 784 -8.35 -25.18 -6.81
N LEU A 785 -9.36 -26.00 -6.50
CA LEU A 785 -9.62 -26.39 -5.11
C LEU A 785 -8.56 -27.36 -4.56
N ALA A 786 -7.93 -28.16 -5.42
CA ALA A 786 -6.84 -29.05 -5.04
C ALA A 786 -5.46 -28.38 -5.08
N ASN A 787 -5.37 -27.13 -5.59
CA ASN A 787 -4.10 -26.43 -5.68
C ASN A 787 -3.50 -26.22 -4.27
N PRO A 788 -2.23 -26.61 -4.08
CA PRO A 788 -1.54 -26.43 -2.81
C PRO A 788 -1.23 -24.97 -2.53
N VAL A 789 -1.47 -24.58 -1.29
CA VAL A 789 -1.19 -23.28 -0.69
C VAL A 789 -0.36 -23.53 0.56
N PRO A 790 0.71 -22.75 0.79
CA PRO A 790 1.48 -22.89 2.03
C PRO A 790 0.64 -22.45 3.23
N VAL A 791 0.70 -23.20 4.31
CA VAL A 791 0.06 -22.93 5.62
C VAL A 791 1.13 -23.01 6.70
N THR A 792 1.17 -22.08 7.65
CA THR A 792 2.16 -22.14 8.74
C THR A 792 1.88 -23.33 9.64
N ARG A 793 2.90 -24.13 9.90
CA ARG A 793 2.85 -25.21 10.87
C ARG A 793 2.78 -24.61 12.26
N LYS A 794 1.91 -25.15 13.10
CA LYS A 794 1.68 -24.70 14.47
C LYS A 794 1.95 -25.80 15.48
N GLU A 795 2.19 -25.39 16.71
CA GLU A 795 2.28 -26.27 17.87
C GLU A 795 1.40 -25.69 18.99
N LEU A 796 0.53 -26.54 19.53
CA LEU A 796 -0.25 -26.22 20.71
C LEU A 796 0.67 -25.98 21.92
N VAL A 797 0.53 -24.83 22.58
CA VAL A 797 1.31 -24.46 23.77
C VAL A 797 0.42 -23.87 24.86
N ASP A 798 0.86 -23.99 26.11
CA ASP A 798 0.18 -23.40 27.26
C ASP A 798 0.42 -21.87 27.28
N LEU A 799 -0.67 -21.11 27.40
CA LEU A 799 -0.73 -19.64 27.43
C LEU A 799 -1.07 -19.10 28.83
N GLY A 800 -0.79 -19.90 29.86
CA GLY A 800 -1.11 -19.55 31.23
C GLY A 800 -2.64 -19.44 31.45
N PRO A 801 -3.15 -18.32 32.00
CA PRO A 801 -4.58 -18.15 32.29
C PRO A 801 -5.52 -18.27 31.08
N MET A 802 -5.00 -18.12 29.86
CA MET A 802 -5.79 -18.24 28.62
C MET A 802 -5.93 -19.68 28.11
N GLY A 803 -5.38 -20.67 28.82
CA GLY A 803 -5.45 -22.08 28.43
C GLY A 803 -4.36 -22.46 27.43
N GLN A 804 -4.74 -23.07 26.30
CA GLN A 804 -3.81 -23.50 25.26
C GLN A 804 -4.16 -22.82 23.93
N GLY A 805 -3.15 -22.54 23.11
CA GLY A 805 -3.34 -22.00 21.76
C GLY A 805 -2.30 -22.51 20.79
N ASP A 806 -2.66 -22.57 19.51
CA ASP A 806 -1.78 -23.00 18.44
C ASP A 806 -0.81 -21.88 18.07
N MET A 807 0.48 -22.05 18.40
CA MET A 807 1.52 -21.07 18.11
C MET A 807 2.34 -21.43 16.88
N PRO A 808 2.68 -20.45 16.03
CA PRO A 808 3.44 -20.70 14.81
C PRO A 808 4.85 -21.22 15.09
N VAL A 809 5.31 -22.14 14.24
CA VAL A 809 6.68 -22.65 14.26
C VAL A 809 7.53 -21.86 13.28
N TRP A 810 8.71 -21.43 13.73
CA TRP A 810 9.64 -20.57 13.02
C TRP A 810 11.00 -21.22 12.84
N ARG A 811 11.79 -20.70 11.91
CA ARG A 811 13.22 -20.97 11.79
C ARG A 811 13.94 -19.76 11.23
N TRP A 812 15.25 -19.68 11.46
CA TRP A 812 16.09 -18.76 10.71
C TRP A 812 16.36 -19.32 9.31
N VAL A 813 16.21 -18.47 8.30
CA VAL A 813 16.63 -18.68 6.92
C VAL A 813 17.61 -17.58 6.56
N TYR A 814 18.69 -17.94 5.87
CA TYR A 814 19.79 -17.05 5.55
C TYR A 814 19.89 -16.91 4.04
N TYR A 815 19.86 -15.67 3.57
CA TYR A 815 19.90 -15.30 2.15
C TYR A 815 21.26 -14.71 1.80
N ASN A 816 21.90 -15.23 0.75
CA ASN A 816 23.11 -14.64 0.20
C ASN A 816 22.74 -13.41 -0.63
N VAL A 817 22.65 -12.24 0.03
CA VAL A 817 22.07 -11.04 -0.57
C VAL A 817 22.86 -10.55 -1.77
N LYS A 818 24.20 -10.53 -1.69
CA LYS A 818 25.05 -10.11 -2.82
C LYS A 818 24.79 -10.96 -4.08
N GLY A 819 24.81 -12.28 -3.92
CA GLY A 819 24.57 -13.18 -5.06
C GLY A 819 23.14 -13.10 -5.62
N LEU A 820 22.16 -12.70 -4.79
CA LEU A 820 20.79 -12.49 -5.24
C LEU A 820 20.62 -11.16 -5.97
N ILE A 821 21.21 -10.07 -5.47
CA ILE A 821 21.23 -8.77 -6.15
C ILE A 821 21.85 -8.94 -7.55
N ASP A 822 23.04 -9.54 -7.62
CA ASP A 822 23.73 -9.80 -8.90
C ASP A 822 22.85 -10.58 -9.88
N LEU A 823 22.17 -11.62 -9.40
CA LEU A 823 21.24 -12.41 -10.22
C LEU A 823 20.06 -11.57 -10.71
N GLY A 824 19.51 -10.71 -9.85
CA GLY A 824 18.32 -9.90 -10.12
C GLY A 824 18.57 -8.75 -11.10
N VAL A 825 19.72 -8.10 -11.05
CA VAL A 825 20.07 -6.99 -11.95
C VAL A 825 20.57 -7.46 -13.32
N THR A 826 21.11 -8.68 -13.42
CA THR A 826 21.69 -9.21 -14.67
C THR A 826 20.74 -10.10 -15.48
N THR A 827 19.55 -10.41 -14.97
CA THR A 827 18.59 -11.32 -15.61
C THR A 827 17.40 -10.55 -16.19
N SER A 828 17.04 -10.83 -17.45
CA SER A 828 15.82 -10.35 -18.10
C SER A 828 14.65 -11.33 -17.99
N ASN A 829 13.43 -10.86 -18.18
CA ASN A 829 12.21 -11.65 -18.07
C ASN A 829 12.03 -12.60 -19.27
N GLU A 830 12.53 -12.23 -20.44
CA GLU A 830 12.59 -13.11 -21.61
C GLU A 830 13.53 -14.30 -21.37
N GLU A 831 14.65 -14.09 -20.68
CA GLU A 831 15.57 -15.18 -20.32
C GLU A 831 14.93 -16.14 -19.31
N VAL A 832 14.13 -15.62 -18.38
CA VAL A 832 13.30 -16.44 -17.47
C VAL A 832 12.32 -17.27 -18.27
N LEU A 833 11.57 -16.67 -19.20
CA LEU A 833 10.59 -17.36 -20.05
C LEU A 833 11.22 -18.41 -20.96
N ALA A 834 12.40 -18.12 -21.50
CA ALA A 834 13.16 -19.05 -22.32
C ALA A 834 13.82 -20.18 -21.50
N GLY A 835 13.74 -20.13 -20.16
CA GLY A 835 14.38 -21.10 -19.26
C GLY A 835 15.91 -21.02 -19.25
N LYS A 836 16.48 -19.88 -19.69
CA LYS A 836 17.93 -19.63 -19.73
C LYS A 836 18.48 -19.17 -18.37
N ALA A 837 17.66 -18.47 -17.58
CA ALA A 837 18.02 -18.01 -16.25
C ALA A 837 17.37 -18.86 -15.16
N LYS A 838 18.16 -19.23 -14.14
CA LYS A 838 17.67 -19.97 -12.97
C LYS A 838 17.36 -19.00 -11.83
N ILE A 839 16.20 -18.36 -11.91
CA ILE A 839 15.69 -17.50 -10.83
C ILE A 839 15.03 -18.29 -9.70
N ASP A 840 14.80 -19.60 -9.86
CA ASP A 840 14.32 -20.49 -8.79
C ASP A 840 15.46 -20.80 -7.79
N VAL A 841 15.52 -20.01 -6.72
CA VAL A 841 16.56 -20.09 -5.69
C VAL A 841 16.21 -21.04 -4.53
N GLY A 842 14.99 -21.57 -4.51
CA GLY A 842 14.52 -22.48 -3.46
C GLY A 842 15.36 -23.75 -3.41
N GLY A 843 15.89 -24.07 -2.23
CA GLY A 843 16.76 -25.23 -2.03
C GLY A 843 18.16 -25.11 -2.63
N ASN A 844 18.50 -23.99 -3.27
CA ASN A 844 19.86 -23.72 -3.73
C ASN A 844 20.72 -23.18 -2.57
N ARG A 845 21.61 -24.02 -2.03
CA ARG A 845 22.49 -23.66 -0.90
C ARG A 845 23.48 -22.52 -1.17
N ASN A 846 23.63 -22.09 -2.42
CA ASN A 846 24.42 -20.91 -2.78
C ASN A 846 23.67 -19.61 -2.50
N TYR A 847 22.33 -19.65 -2.50
CA TYR A 847 21.48 -18.47 -2.30
C TYR A 847 20.70 -18.53 -0.98
N VAL A 848 20.21 -19.70 -0.57
CA VAL A 848 19.34 -19.85 0.60
C VAL A 848 19.81 -21.01 1.47
N ARG A 849 19.93 -20.77 2.77
CA ARG A 849 20.29 -21.79 3.77
C ARG A 849 19.35 -21.70 4.96
N SER A 850 18.75 -22.80 5.36
CA SER A 850 17.84 -22.81 6.51
C SER A 850 18.47 -23.45 7.74
N SER A 851 18.16 -22.89 8.90
CA SER A 851 18.48 -23.50 10.18
C SER A 851 17.75 -24.83 10.35
N SER A 852 18.43 -25.78 10.99
CA SER A 852 17.81 -27.00 11.52
C SER A 852 17.13 -26.76 12.88
N ASN A 853 17.41 -25.63 13.54
CA ASN A 853 16.70 -25.25 14.75
C ASN A 853 15.31 -24.72 14.39
N GLN A 854 14.31 -25.21 15.10
CA GLN A 854 12.93 -24.76 14.96
C GLN A 854 12.48 -24.15 16.29
N MET A 855 11.81 -23.02 16.20
CA MET A 855 11.39 -22.21 17.32
C MET A 855 9.88 -22.18 17.39
N VAL A 856 9.30 -22.19 18.59
CA VAL A 856 7.89 -21.83 18.78
C VAL A 856 7.89 -20.50 19.50
N LEU A 857 7.29 -19.48 18.88
CA LEU A 857 7.23 -18.14 19.45
C LEU A 857 5.91 -18.01 20.21
N ASN A 858 5.97 -18.07 21.55
CA ASN A 858 4.82 -17.83 22.40
C ASN A 858 4.70 -16.33 22.69
N TRP A 859 3.88 -15.64 21.92
CA TRP A 859 3.75 -14.18 22.01
C TRP A 859 3.24 -13.67 23.38
N PHE A 860 2.52 -14.50 24.13
CA PHE A 860 2.00 -14.16 25.46
C PHE A 860 3.01 -14.41 26.58
N ASN A 861 4.04 -15.22 26.32
CA ASN A 861 5.09 -15.53 27.28
C ASN A 861 6.41 -15.79 26.53
N PRO A 862 7.00 -14.75 25.91
CA PRO A 862 8.02 -14.94 24.89
C PRO A 862 9.36 -15.45 25.42
N ALA A 863 9.70 -15.12 26.67
CA ALA A 863 10.88 -15.66 27.38
C ALA A 863 10.56 -16.95 28.17
N GLY A 864 9.29 -17.34 28.23
CA GLY A 864 8.82 -18.46 29.04
C GLY A 864 9.19 -19.83 28.48
N GLN A 865 9.24 -20.83 29.36
CA GLN A 865 9.43 -22.21 28.93
C GLN A 865 8.20 -22.69 28.13
N LEU A 866 8.45 -23.25 26.94
CA LEU A 866 7.40 -23.88 26.13
C LEU A 866 6.89 -25.15 26.81
N THR A 867 5.59 -25.16 27.15
CA THR A 867 4.91 -26.32 27.71
C THR A 867 3.63 -26.64 26.95
N ARG A 868 3.22 -27.91 27.00
CA ARG A 868 1.90 -28.42 26.59
C ARG A 868 1.42 -29.34 27.71
N ASP A 869 0.24 -29.06 28.26
CA ASP A 869 -0.33 -29.78 29.39
C ASP A 869 0.62 -29.75 30.61
N GLY A 870 1.31 -28.62 30.81
CA GLY A 870 2.32 -28.44 31.86
C GLY A 870 3.63 -29.20 31.63
N LYS A 871 3.79 -29.91 30.50
CA LYS A 871 5.02 -30.66 30.17
C LYS A 871 5.86 -29.91 29.16
N LYS A 872 7.18 -29.90 29.36
CA LYS A 872 8.13 -29.27 28.42
C LYS A 872 7.94 -29.79 26.99
N LEU A 873 7.71 -28.89 26.06
CA LEU A 873 7.66 -29.20 24.64
C LEU A 873 9.08 -29.57 24.16
N LYS A 874 9.23 -30.73 23.51
CA LYS A 874 10.53 -31.22 22.99
C LYS A 874 10.67 -30.90 21.51
N GLY A 875 11.91 -30.73 21.05
CA GLY A 875 12.22 -30.52 19.62
C GLY A 875 12.22 -29.06 19.18
N TYR A 876 11.76 -28.15 20.04
CA TYR A 876 11.68 -26.72 19.76
C TYR A 876 12.45 -25.90 20.79
N THR A 877 12.93 -24.73 20.39
CA THR A 877 13.44 -23.70 21.31
C THR A 877 12.49 -22.51 21.36
N ILE A 878 12.67 -21.64 22.37
CA ILE A 878 12.16 -20.26 22.30
C ILE A 878 12.96 -19.46 21.25
N PHE A 879 12.65 -18.18 21.10
CA PHE A 879 13.44 -17.26 20.27
C PHE A 879 14.94 -17.38 20.59
N GLN A 880 15.76 -17.41 19.56
CA GLN A 880 17.22 -17.40 19.66
C GLN A 880 17.75 -16.35 18.68
N PRO A 881 18.77 -15.54 19.04
CA PRO A 881 19.41 -14.61 18.13
C PRO A 881 19.91 -15.31 16.85
N ALA A 882 19.93 -14.59 15.73
CA ALA A 882 20.22 -15.16 14.42
C ALA A 882 21.67 -15.66 14.27
N ASP A 883 22.60 -15.06 15.00
CA ASP A 883 24.02 -15.40 15.00
C ASP A 883 24.39 -16.49 16.03
N GLY A 884 23.43 -16.89 16.87
CA GLY A 884 23.60 -17.88 17.90
C GLY A 884 23.92 -19.27 17.34
N SER A 885 24.75 -20.04 18.06
CA SER A 885 25.18 -21.38 17.64
C SER A 885 24.04 -22.35 17.32
N LYS A 886 22.90 -22.23 18.01
CA LYS A 886 21.69 -23.02 17.70
C LYS A 886 21.04 -22.57 16.40
N SER A 887 20.91 -21.27 16.16
CA SER A 887 20.34 -20.69 14.95
C SER A 887 21.17 -21.03 13.71
N LEU A 888 22.50 -21.05 13.82
CA LEU A 888 23.40 -21.42 12.72
C LEU A 888 23.49 -22.94 12.48
N LYS A 889 22.88 -23.78 13.32
CA LYS A 889 23.00 -25.24 13.19
C LYS A 889 22.39 -25.75 11.88
N GLY A 890 23.17 -26.49 11.09
CA GLY A 890 22.74 -27.10 9.82
C GLY A 890 22.87 -26.21 8.59
N THR A 891 23.14 -24.91 8.78
CA THR A 891 23.34 -23.96 7.67
C THR A 891 24.74 -24.09 7.05
N GLY A 892 25.73 -24.43 7.89
CA GLY A 892 27.16 -24.38 7.51
C GLY A 892 27.73 -22.96 7.54
N LEU A 893 27.05 -22.02 8.20
CA LEU A 893 27.47 -20.63 8.40
C LEU A 893 28.01 -20.43 9.83
N LYS A 894 28.78 -19.35 10.00
CA LYS A 894 29.28 -18.81 11.26
C LYS A 894 28.78 -17.37 11.43
N ALA A 895 28.83 -16.82 12.64
CA ALA A 895 28.41 -15.44 12.91
C ALA A 895 29.08 -14.41 11.97
N LYS A 896 30.39 -14.56 11.69
CA LYS A 896 31.14 -13.72 10.74
C LYS A 896 30.67 -13.76 9.29
N ASP A 897 29.85 -14.77 8.93
CA ASP A 897 29.33 -14.89 7.58
C ASP A 897 28.04 -14.06 7.39
N LEU A 898 27.48 -13.52 8.49
CA LEU A 898 26.27 -12.71 8.48
C LEU A 898 26.56 -11.25 8.09
N THR A 899 25.58 -10.60 7.46
CA THR A 899 25.73 -9.26 6.87
C THR A 899 26.19 -8.20 7.86
N TRP A 900 25.64 -8.15 9.06
CA TRP A 900 26.07 -7.18 10.09
C TRP A 900 27.45 -7.44 10.70
N ASN A 901 28.06 -8.59 10.40
CA ASN A 901 29.43 -8.92 10.76
C ASN A 901 30.39 -8.83 9.56
N GLY A 902 30.00 -8.11 8.50
CA GLY A 902 30.77 -7.95 7.25
C GLY A 902 30.70 -9.16 6.31
N GLY A 903 29.78 -10.09 6.56
CA GLY A 903 29.51 -11.23 5.70
C GLY A 903 28.47 -10.92 4.60
N ARG A 904 27.94 -11.97 3.96
CA ARG A 904 26.99 -11.84 2.83
C ARG A 904 25.62 -12.46 3.10
N TRP A 905 25.44 -13.07 4.27
CA TRP A 905 24.24 -13.85 4.59
C TRP A 905 23.31 -13.05 5.50
N MET A 906 22.21 -12.57 4.95
CA MET A 906 21.17 -11.87 5.69
C MET A 906 20.25 -12.89 6.37
N PRO A 907 20.12 -12.89 7.69
CA PRO A 907 19.19 -13.75 8.39
C PRO A 907 17.77 -13.16 8.39
N VAL A 908 16.81 -14.05 8.23
CA VAL A 908 15.38 -13.77 8.17
C VAL A 908 14.66 -14.84 8.96
N MET A 909 13.79 -14.45 9.88
CA MET A 909 12.96 -15.38 10.62
C MET A 909 11.73 -15.72 9.79
N GLU A 910 11.51 -17.01 9.52
CA GLU A 910 10.46 -17.49 8.62
C GLU A 910 9.57 -18.55 9.24
N PRO A 911 8.26 -18.54 8.93
CA PRO A 911 7.37 -19.61 9.36
C PRO A 911 7.77 -20.92 8.66
N VAL A 912 7.68 -22.02 9.40
CA VAL A 912 7.78 -23.35 8.82
C VAL A 912 6.44 -23.67 8.16
N THR A 913 6.40 -23.76 6.85
CA THR A 913 5.16 -24.03 6.10
C THR A 913 4.97 -25.52 5.79
N VAL A 914 3.70 -25.90 5.61
CA VAL A 914 3.26 -27.16 5.01
C VAL A 914 2.26 -26.84 3.89
N ALA A 915 2.25 -27.63 2.82
CA ALA A 915 1.30 -27.42 1.73
C ALA A 915 -0.08 -27.98 2.11
N GLN A 916 -1.13 -27.18 1.92
CA GLN A 916 -2.53 -27.58 2.08
C GLN A 916 -3.33 -27.17 0.83
N PRO A 917 -4.28 -27.99 0.36
CA PRO A 917 -5.11 -27.63 -0.77
C PRO A 917 -6.11 -26.51 -0.40
N ASN A 918 -6.50 -25.68 -1.37
CA ASN A 918 -7.51 -24.63 -1.19
C ASN A 918 -8.80 -25.14 -0.52
N TYR A 919 -9.29 -26.34 -0.85
CA TYR A 919 -10.49 -26.88 -0.20
C TYR A 919 -10.33 -27.02 1.32
N ALA A 920 -9.14 -27.37 1.80
CA ALA A 920 -8.86 -27.54 3.23
C ALA A 920 -8.79 -26.18 3.94
N ILE A 921 -8.29 -25.14 3.26
CA ILE A 921 -8.32 -23.74 3.74
C ILE A 921 -9.76 -23.25 3.88
N LEU A 922 -10.62 -23.62 2.92
CA LEU A 922 -12.03 -23.26 2.90
C LEU A 922 -12.89 -24.10 3.88
N GLY A 923 -12.29 -25.04 4.63
CA GLY A 923 -13.00 -25.88 5.59
C GLY A 923 -13.82 -27.01 4.97
N TYR A 924 -13.48 -27.47 3.77
CA TYR A 924 -14.08 -28.64 3.12
C TYR A 924 -13.18 -29.88 3.25
N ALA A 925 -13.80 -31.06 3.35
CA ALA A 925 -13.16 -32.33 3.06
C ALA A 925 -13.00 -32.52 1.55
N LYS A 926 -12.03 -33.35 1.14
CA LYS A 926 -11.75 -33.59 -0.27
C LYS A 926 -12.98 -34.14 -1.00
N GLU A 927 -13.68 -35.08 -0.38
CA GLU A 927 -14.82 -35.80 -0.94
C GLU A 927 -16.07 -34.90 -1.08
N GLU A 928 -16.11 -33.76 -0.37
CA GLU A 928 -17.21 -32.78 -0.51
C GLU A 928 -17.14 -32.01 -1.82
N VAL A 929 -15.93 -31.80 -2.37
CA VAL A 929 -15.71 -30.83 -3.46
C VAL A 929 -14.84 -31.34 -4.60
N ILE A 930 -14.08 -32.42 -4.44
CA ILE A 930 -13.27 -33.01 -5.52
C ILE A 930 -14.00 -34.19 -6.12
N PHE A 931 -14.22 -34.17 -7.44
CA PHE A 931 -14.83 -35.27 -8.17
C PHE A 931 -13.83 -36.41 -8.30
N GLU A 932 -14.15 -37.56 -7.72
CA GLU A 932 -13.40 -38.80 -7.98
C GLU A 932 -13.66 -39.24 -9.42
N THR A 933 -12.59 -39.41 -10.19
CA THR A 933 -12.69 -39.92 -11.57
C THR A 933 -13.07 -41.39 -11.54
N THR A 934 -14.36 -41.72 -11.55
CA THR A 934 -14.83 -43.05 -11.92
C THR A 934 -15.15 -43.09 -13.42
N GLY A 935 -14.09 -43.26 -14.22
CA GLY A 935 -14.19 -43.64 -15.64
C GLY A 935 -14.68 -42.54 -16.61
N PRO A 936 -14.53 -42.76 -17.93
CA PRO A 936 -14.70 -41.76 -18.99
C PRO A 936 -16.09 -41.10 -19.02
#